data_AF-A0A0A2TFY3-F1
#
_entry.id   AF-A0A0A2TFY3-F1
#
_cell.length_a   1.000
_cell.length_b   1.000
_cell.length_c   1.000
_cell.angle_alpha   90.00
_cell.angle_beta   90.00
_cell.angle_gamma   90.00
#
_symmetry.space_group_name_H-M   'P 1'
#
loop_
_entity.id
_entity.type
_entity.pdbx_description
1 polymer ?
#
loop_
_entity_poly.entity_id
_entity_poly.type
_entity_poly.pdbx_seq_one_letter_code
_entity_poly.pdbx_strand_id
1 'polypeptide(L)'
;MKTMERVNIVEYHDDLAKSLAKMWNESGENWGGDAVVTTEQDVIDKEAKSTNLHTFLALVEDEVVGYCGLSEYREDIGALYIPLINVHPDYQGLKIGKQLLLTAIDKTVEYGWPRLDLFTWPGNTKAVPLYKKCGFFWEDRDDTTHLMNFMPMVLQIDWLRPFFEKHNWYTTSQRTIDIKPDGIKTNEHTFYEYKWEAGDEFVRIQFERTGRGIRLIETQDLLIEMELPDFKLLEKKDHAANYHIKNKTTTPLTVSLTGDASELVHHPLQENVTIPNEWSGEFPFSITVPKNEPSPWKTHPVVGATINIGGYKFPMKMGVFPIKAGKVEVRSVTKSWRAQQEGTLYLDLESQLEQDSTWTIKLPQNKVVKWDTSEISTDLTGKGRISIPLPVQLLQNGFLSEEVDVLVESENGESYTFTARLTQAFPGYGGKFGGDTDTHWYGYNGLTYVEIEKRNHLVKIGSIHSSEDPVGLLTPKIGKPYSEEFSKKEATDVEYIELPEAFVIKTTLASEAFSPLLLHTYLKVYGEGLVEVKHEFVNDSIEAIQSVSLLQPIFMEFKSAAIPQQGQVMKGHEALIPFMEYIRDKDISERWLFTKSMGETKGVAWPDDAVGKKDDWRFAVEYSVDSIQPQENKCLGPIQIGVNISPDWQKWREFVLGDNAPNIKETSMFALEAEDGAFISRVGESVDYAFRSLLTPYVHGTLRVKNGGGTFIKEAGKEDEITKMNVKLKHNEPGVKAIAGQFHSPGQRAALHTYQLVQGTGDVQVSPGADGWTVDNGVISMKACPDYYPGLYSLSYKGKETLHHQYPEAGPRAWWNPWGGGISYRFHAVSAYSMLKEKTKVEPATKIDQLGNQWTGICLSTSFTEHETFNGVALRQYILTLPEVPVLAVYAEIHQGANRTFAKEKLLYDSFFNPAEKLTSSYVNVKSDGIFQRYYAGVEEYELHDTPSVTIGADERKETMTVIHPTTRKMAGVYMNPEVFLVEADYEWTAAAGETTAVDPTILFFGEETQPPTHHPFHNITFWDEGTGPSSH
;
A
#
# COMPACT_ATOMS: atom_id res chain seq x y z
N MET A 1 38.56 -16.56 -18.89
CA MET A 1 38.41 -17.10 -17.51
C MET A 1 39.30 -16.33 -16.51
N LYS A 2 39.17 -14.99 -16.44
CA LYS A 2 39.99 -14.11 -15.58
C LYS A 2 39.22 -12.83 -15.21
N THR A 3 38.22 -12.94 -14.33
CA THR A 3 37.49 -11.75 -13.83
C THR A 3 37.35 -11.75 -12.31
N MET A 4 37.18 -12.91 -11.64
CA MET A 4 37.10 -12.95 -10.17
C MET A 4 38.40 -12.49 -9.45
N GLU A 5 39.58 -12.67 -10.04
CA GLU A 5 40.85 -12.18 -9.47
C GLU A 5 41.06 -10.66 -9.65
N ARG A 6 40.12 -9.95 -10.28
CA ARG A 6 40.24 -8.53 -10.63
C ARG A 6 39.21 -7.63 -9.94
N VAL A 7 38.29 -8.20 -9.17
CA VAL A 7 37.27 -7.41 -8.44
C VAL A 7 37.87 -6.98 -7.11
N ASN A 8 37.94 -5.67 -6.88
CA ASN A 8 38.33 -5.10 -5.60
C ASN A 8 37.13 -4.39 -4.95
N ILE A 9 36.86 -4.64 -3.67
CA ILE A 9 35.83 -3.91 -2.92
C ILE A 9 36.50 -2.78 -2.16
N VAL A 10 36.04 -1.54 -2.37
CA VAL A 10 36.55 -0.33 -1.70
C VAL A 10 35.40 0.48 -1.12
N GLU A 11 35.70 1.43 -0.23
CA GLU A 11 34.73 2.43 0.22
C GLU A 11 34.63 3.61 -0.77
N TYR A 12 33.45 4.20 -0.89
CA TYR A 12 33.21 5.36 -1.73
C TYR A 12 34.08 6.56 -1.32
N HIS A 13 34.57 7.28 -2.33
CA HIS A 13 35.12 8.63 -2.22
C HIS A 13 34.81 9.40 -3.52
N ASP A 14 34.80 10.73 -3.47
CA ASP A 14 34.30 11.57 -4.56
C ASP A 14 35.00 11.35 -5.92
N ASP A 15 36.27 10.91 -5.94
CA ASP A 15 36.96 10.61 -7.21
C ASP A 15 36.32 9.44 -8.00
N LEU A 16 35.49 8.62 -7.34
CA LEU A 16 34.76 7.51 -7.96
C LEU A 16 33.36 7.93 -8.45
N ALA A 17 32.89 9.14 -8.11
CA ALA A 17 31.52 9.59 -8.38
C ALA A 17 31.15 9.52 -9.87
N LYS A 18 32.09 9.90 -10.76
CA LYS A 18 31.90 9.80 -12.21
C LYS A 18 31.69 8.36 -12.68
N SER A 19 32.50 7.43 -12.18
CA SER A 19 32.37 6.02 -12.55
C SER A 19 31.11 5.40 -11.96
N LEU A 20 30.70 5.82 -10.76
CA LEU A 20 29.45 5.39 -10.15
C LEU A 20 28.23 5.90 -10.92
N ALA A 21 28.25 7.15 -11.39
CA ALA A 21 27.20 7.69 -12.26
C ALA A 21 27.06 6.89 -13.56
N LYS A 22 28.20 6.52 -14.19
CA LYS A 22 28.21 5.62 -15.36
C LYS A 22 27.53 4.28 -15.04
N MET A 23 27.89 3.65 -13.92
CA MET A 23 27.31 2.37 -13.49
C MET A 23 25.78 2.45 -13.31
N TRP A 24 25.28 3.53 -12.69
CA TRP A 24 23.84 3.77 -12.53
C TRP A 24 23.13 3.86 -13.89
N ASN A 25 23.63 4.73 -14.77
CA ASN A 25 23.05 4.95 -16.11
C ASN A 25 23.04 3.67 -16.95
N GLU A 26 24.08 2.83 -16.87
CA GLU A 26 24.19 1.57 -17.62
C GLU A 26 23.43 0.41 -16.96
N SER A 27 22.80 0.64 -15.79
CA SER A 27 22.04 -0.36 -15.04
C SER A 27 20.53 -0.09 -14.94
N GLY A 28 20.02 0.99 -15.56
CA GLY A 28 18.61 1.39 -15.49
C GLY A 28 17.61 0.30 -15.92
N GLU A 29 18.00 -0.58 -16.85
CA GLU A 29 17.19 -1.75 -17.25
C GLU A 29 16.89 -2.72 -16.09
N ASN A 30 17.76 -2.82 -15.07
CA ASN A 30 17.49 -3.64 -13.88
C ASN A 30 16.42 -3.02 -12.96
N TRP A 31 16.10 -1.75 -13.16
CA TRP A 31 15.18 -0.93 -12.37
C TRP A 31 13.95 -0.55 -13.20
N GLY A 32 13.32 -1.53 -13.83
CA GLY A 32 12.09 -1.29 -14.62
C GLY A 32 12.31 -0.61 -15.97
N GLY A 33 13.55 -0.24 -16.34
CA GLY A 33 13.82 0.55 -17.54
C GLY A 33 13.85 2.06 -17.28
N ASP A 34 14.32 2.46 -16.10
CA ASP A 34 14.50 3.86 -15.72
C ASP A 34 15.33 4.64 -16.76
N ALA A 35 14.79 5.76 -17.23
CA ALA A 35 15.38 6.64 -18.24
C ALA A 35 16.09 7.87 -17.63
N VAL A 36 16.12 8.00 -16.31
CA VAL A 36 16.76 9.13 -15.62
C VAL A 36 18.29 9.04 -15.76
N VAL A 37 18.89 10.14 -16.24
CA VAL A 37 20.35 10.26 -16.35
C VAL A 37 20.94 10.86 -15.06
N THR A 38 21.80 10.09 -14.40
CA THR A 38 22.57 10.50 -13.23
C THR A 38 23.92 11.11 -13.63
N THR A 39 24.25 12.30 -13.11
CA THR A 39 25.55 12.95 -13.32
C THR A 39 26.53 12.73 -12.16
N GLU A 40 27.82 13.02 -12.38
CA GLU A 40 28.84 13.00 -11.32
C GLU A 40 28.48 13.90 -10.12
N GLN A 41 27.97 15.11 -10.40
CA GLN A 41 27.56 16.04 -9.34
C GLN A 41 26.33 15.52 -8.58
N ASP A 42 25.40 14.84 -9.26
CA ASP A 42 24.24 14.24 -8.59
C ASP A 42 24.68 13.14 -7.62
N VAL A 43 25.67 12.33 -7.99
CA VAL A 43 26.26 11.31 -7.09
C VAL A 43 26.92 11.97 -5.88
N ILE A 44 27.75 12.99 -6.07
CA ILE A 44 28.37 13.73 -4.95
C ILE A 44 27.30 14.32 -4.04
N ASP A 45 26.29 14.98 -4.62
CA ASP A 45 25.18 15.60 -3.88
C ASP A 45 24.31 14.56 -3.14
N LYS A 46 24.21 13.32 -3.66
CA LYS A 46 23.47 12.20 -3.06
C LYS A 46 24.26 11.55 -1.93
N GLU A 47 25.52 11.20 -2.17
CA GLU A 47 26.38 10.56 -1.16
C GLU A 47 26.68 11.50 0.01
N ALA A 48 26.85 12.80 -0.22
CA ALA A 48 27.02 13.80 0.85
C ALA A 48 25.80 13.93 1.78
N LYS A 49 24.62 13.52 1.32
CA LYS A 49 23.37 13.49 2.09
C LYS A 49 23.00 12.08 2.56
N SER A 50 23.80 11.07 2.18
CA SER A 50 23.53 9.68 2.46
C SER A 50 23.51 9.43 3.96
N THR A 51 22.73 8.42 4.32
CA THR A 51 22.53 7.94 5.69
C THR A 51 23.20 6.57 5.88
N ASN A 52 24.00 6.15 4.90
CA ASN A 52 24.81 4.95 4.98
C ASN A 52 25.95 5.16 5.99
N LEU A 53 26.17 4.13 6.81
CA LEU A 53 27.40 3.99 7.59
C LEU A 53 28.59 3.68 6.69
N HIS A 54 28.37 2.87 5.65
CA HIS A 54 29.34 2.53 4.62
C HIS A 54 28.69 2.46 3.24
N THR A 55 29.41 2.92 2.22
CA THR A 55 29.06 2.68 0.81
C THR A 55 30.20 1.88 0.19
N PHE A 56 29.98 0.58 -0.05
CA PHE A 56 30.95 -0.32 -0.68
C PHE A 56 30.80 -0.32 -2.20
N LEU A 57 31.89 -0.15 -2.92
CA LEU A 57 31.95 -0.20 -4.38
C LEU A 57 32.81 -1.37 -4.84
N ALA A 58 32.36 -2.07 -5.89
CA ALA A 58 33.15 -3.09 -6.57
C ALA A 58 33.82 -2.50 -7.80
N LEU A 59 35.15 -2.62 -7.90
CA LEU A 59 35.95 -2.12 -9.02
C LEU A 59 36.50 -3.25 -9.88
N VAL A 60 36.48 -3.08 -11.20
CA VAL A 60 37.21 -3.90 -12.17
C VAL A 60 38.00 -2.98 -13.09
N GLU A 61 39.33 -3.10 -13.09
CA GLU A 61 40.22 -2.28 -13.93
C GLU A 61 39.93 -0.76 -13.80
N ASP A 62 39.71 -0.31 -12.56
CA ASP A 62 39.38 1.07 -12.13
C ASP A 62 37.96 1.56 -12.46
N GLU A 63 37.10 0.73 -13.08
CA GLU A 63 35.68 1.05 -13.26
C GLU A 63 34.81 0.50 -12.12
N VAL A 64 33.92 1.32 -11.58
CA VAL A 64 32.88 0.92 -10.63
C VAL A 64 31.83 0.08 -11.35
N VAL A 65 31.65 -1.16 -10.92
CA VAL A 65 30.73 -2.15 -11.51
C VAL A 65 29.71 -2.70 -10.52
N GLY A 66 29.76 -2.26 -9.27
CA GLY A 66 28.79 -2.62 -8.24
C GLY A 66 28.79 -1.66 -7.07
N TYR A 67 27.66 -1.62 -6.37
CA TYR A 67 27.35 -0.71 -5.27
C TYR A 67 26.62 -1.48 -4.16
N CYS A 68 26.95 -1.23 -2.90
CA CYS A 68 26.23 -1.76 -1.74
C CYS A 68 26.29 -0.75 -0.59
N GLY A 69 25.14 -0.20 -0.20
CA GLY A 69 25.02 0.63 0.99
C GLY A 69 24.82 -0.24 2.24
N LEU A 70 25.41 0.17 3.36
CA LEU A 70 25.19 -0.39 4.69
C LEU A 70 24.79 0.75 5.62
N SER A 71 23.59 0.69 6.19
CA SER A 71 23.07 1.67 7.15
C SER A 71 22.59 0.98 8.42
N GLU A 72 22.15 1.74 9.41
CA GLU A 72 21.38 1.18 10.52
C GLU A 72 19.97 0.77 10.04
N TYR A 73 19.42 -0.33 10.56
CA TYR A 73 18.03 -0.73 10.28
C TYR A 73 17.05 0.15 11.03
N ARG A 74 16.02 0.66 10.34
CA ARG A 74 15.23 1.78 10.85
C ARG A 74 13.97 1.41 11.63
N GLU A 75 13.54 0.17 11.58
CA GLU A 75 12.25 -0.22 12.18
C GLU A 75 12.40 -0.91 13.53
N ASP A 76 13.61 -1.38 13.88
CA ASP A 76 13.88 -2.19 15.07
C ASP A 76 15.26 -1.90 15.67
N ILE A 77 15.55 -2.47 16.84
CA ILE A 77 16.86 -2.43 17.49
C ILE A 77 17.75 -3.60 17.08
N GLY A 78 19.06 -3.43 17.24
CA GLY A 78 20.03 -4.52 17.07
C GLY A 78 20.16 -5.05 15.64
N ALA A 79 19.88 -4.24 14.63
CA ALA A 79 20.13 -4.60 13.22
C ALA A 79 20.78 -3.48 12.41
N LEU A 80 21.69 -3.87 11.52
CA LEU A 80 22.08 -3.06 10.36
C LEU A 80 21.18 -3.41 9.17
N TYR A 81 21.25 -2.62 8.11
CA TYR A 81 20.39 -2.71 6.94
C TYR A 81 21.14 -2.44 5.64
N ILE A 82 20.71 -3.08 4.56
CA ILE A 82 21.20 -2.81 3.20
C ILE A 82 20.13 -2.01 2.45
N PRO A 83 20.27 -0.67 2.31
CA PRO A 83 19.29 0.14 1.59
C PRO A 83 19.23 -0.15 0.10
N LEU A 84 20.39 -0.47 -0.49
CA LEU A 84 20.51 -0.63 -1.91
C LEU A 84 21.74 -1.46 -2.24
N ILE A 85 21.56 -2.40 -3.16
CA ILE A 85 22.64 -3.17 -3.78
C ILE A 85 22.37 -3.27 -5.27
N ASN A 86 23.40 -3.01 -6.07
CA ASN A 86 23.31 -3.07 -7.53
C ASN A 86 24.62 -3.59 -8.12
N VAL A 87 24.53 -4.30 -9.23
CA VAL A 87 25.67 -4.77 -10.02
C VAL A 87 25.37 -4.51 -11.48
N HIS A 88 26.31 -3.87 -12.17
CA HIS A 88 26.24 -3.57 -13.59
C HIS A 88 25.86 -4.83 -14.40
N PRO A 89 24.89 -4.77 -15.34
CA PRO A 89 24.39 -5.93 -16.09
C PRO A 89 25.49 -6.84 -16.67
N ASP A 90 26.48 -6.25 -17.36
CA ASP A 90 27.60 -7.01 -17.98
C ASP A 90 28.51 -7.74 -16.98
N TYR A 91 28.43 -7.41 -15.70
CA TYR A 91 29.24 -8.00 -14.63
C TYR A 91 28.42 -8.92 -13.72
N GLN A 92 27.13 -9.12 -14.00
CA GLN A 92 26.29 -10.09 -13.30
C GLN A 92 26.76 -11.52 -13.58
N GLY A 93 26.47 -12.44 -12.65
CA GLY A 93 26.97 -13.83 -12.71
C GLY A 93 28.44 -14.01 -12.30
N LEU A 94 29.20 -12.92 -12.09
CA LEU A 94 30.60 -12.95 -11.66
C LEU A 94 30.79 -12.98 -10.13
N LYS A 95 29.72 -13.20 -9.37
CA LYS A 95 29.69 -13.25 -7.89
C LYS A 95 30.07 -11.91 -7.20
N ILE A 96 29.99 -10.78 -7.90
CA ILE A 96 30.24 -9.44 -7.33
C ILE A 96 29.22 -9.11 -6.24
N GLY A 97 27.92 -9.29 -6.50
CA GLY A 97 26.88 -9.07 -5.49
C GLY A 97 27.08 -9.94 -4.25
N LYS A 98 27.57 -11.18 -4.42
CA LYS A 98 27.97 -12.04 -3.29
C LYS A 98 29.11 -11.41 -2.49
N GLN A 99 30.17 -10.93 -3.14
CA GLN A 99 31.29 -10.31 -2.44
C GLN A 99 30.85 -9.07 -1.65
N LEU A 100 30.05 -8.20 -2.26
CA LEU A 100 29.48 -7.01 -1.60
C LEU A 100 28.64 -7.37 -0.36
N LEU A 101 27.78 -8.38 -0.46
CA LEU A 101 26.97 -8.84 0.69
C LEU A 101 27.82 -9.46 1.79
N LEU A 102 28.81 -10.28 1.44
CA LEU A 102 29.72 -10.86 2.43
C LEU A 102 30.53 -9.77 3.15
N THR A 103 31.00 -8.75 2.43
CA THR A 103 31.66 -7.58 3.03
C THR A 103 30.74 -6.86 4.02
N ALA A 104 29.46 -6.66 3.67
CA ALA A 104 28.50 -6.06 4.59
C ALA A 104 28.24 -6.93 5.85
N ILE A 105 28.15 -8.26 5.69
CA ILE A 105 28.00 -9.20 6.81
C ILE A 105 29.24 -9.18 7.71
N ASP A 106 30.44 -9.23 7.13
CA ASP A 106 31.70 -9.19 7.88
C ASP A 106 31.83 -7.87 8.65
N LYS A 107 31.44 -6.74 8.03
CA LYS A 107 31.40 -5.44 8.72
C LYS A 107 30.38 -5.41 9.86
N THR A 108 29.23 -6.05 9.68
CA THR A 108 28.21 -6.19 10.73
C THR A 108 28.74 -6.99 11.93
N VAL A 109 29.47 -8.08 11.66
CA VAL A 109 30.15 -8.89 12.69
C VAL A 109 31.24 -8.09 13.40
N GLU A 110 32.06 -7.34 12.65
CA GLU A 110 33.11 -6.47 13.21
C GLU A 110 32.54 -5.45 14.20
N TYR A 111 31.36 -4.90 13.90
CA TYR A 111 30.66 -3.97 14.79
C TYR A 111 29.93 -4.62 15.96
N GLY A 112 29.90 -5.95 16.04
CA GLY A 112 29.21 -6.67 17.11
C GLY A 112 27.68 -6.61 17.01
N TRP A 113 27.13 -6.30 15.84
CA TRP A 113 25.67 -6.28 15.65
C TRP A 113 25.16 -7.70 15.38
N PRO A 114 24.03 -8.11 15.97
CA PRO A 114 23.56 -9.48 15.84
C PRO A 114 22.84 -9.78 14.51
N ARG A 115 22.39 -8.74 13.78
CA ARG A 115 21.51 -8.92 12.62
C ARG A 115 21.80 -7.92 11.50
N LEU A 116 21.54 -8.35 10.26
CA LEU A 116 21.58 -7.53 9.05
C LEU A 116 20.31 -7.78 8.22
N ASP A 117 19.58 -6.72 7.88
CA ASP A 117 18.27 -6.82 7.21
C ASP A 117 18.28 -6.16 5.82
N LEU A 118 17.30 -6.49 4.98
CA LEU A 118 17.05 -5.79 3.72
C LEU A 118 15.58 -5.87 3.30
N PHE A 119 15.14 -4.95 2.44
CA PHE A 119 13.85 -5.01 1.76
C PHE A 119 14.06 -5.28 0.27
N THR A 120 13.10 -5.95 -0.36
CA THR A 120 13.04 -6.08 -1.81
C THR A 120 11.58 -6.19 -2.25
N TRP A 121 11.34 -6.66 -3.47
CA TRP A 121 10.02 -7.00 -3.99
C TRP A 121 9.93 -8.50 -4.26
N PRO A 122 8.73 -9.11 -4.18
CA PRO A 122 8.60 -10.56 -4.22
C PRO A 122 8.99 -11.15 -5.59
N GLY A 123 8.87 -10.37 -6.68
CA GLY A 123 9.30 -10.72 -8.03
C GLY A 123 10.81 -10.66 -8.30
N ASN A 124 11.66 -10.31 -7.32
CA ASN A 124 13.12 -10.20 -7.50
C ASN A 124 13.82 -11.57 -7.57
N THR A 125 13.53 -12.34 -8.62
CA THR A 125 14.00 -13.72 -8.79
C THR A 125 15.50 -13.86 -8.95
N LYS A 126 16.20 -12.79 -9.36
CA LYS A 126 17.67 -12.76 -9.46
C LYS A 126 18.33 -12.55 -8.10
N ALA A 127 17.84 -11.60 -7.30
CA ALA A 127 18.52 -11.21 -6.06
C ALA A 127 18.09 -12.06 -4.84
N VAL A 128 16.82 -12.47 -4.75
CA VAL A 128 16.33 -13.28 -3.61
C VAL A 128 17.16 -14.56 -3.39
N PRO A 129 17.51 -15.36 -4.41
CA PRO A 129 18.36 -16.53 -4.21
C PRO A 129 19.76 -16.17 -3.67
N LEU A 130 20.33 -15.06 -4.14
CA LEU A 130 21.62 -14.56 -3.65
C LEU A 130 21.52 -14.17 -2.16
N TYR A 131 20.51 -13.39 -1.79
CA TYR A 131 20.28 -12.97 -0.40
C TYR A 131 20.12 -14.19 0.50
N LYS A 132 19.23 -15.12 0.13
CA LYS A 132 18.99 -16.33 0.91
C LYS A 132 20.24 -17.19 1.06
N LYS A 133 21.04 -17.34 0.00
CA LYS A 133 22.30 -18.08 0.08
C LYS A 133 23.36 -17.39 0.95
N CYS A 134 23.30 -16.06 1.07
CA CYS A 134 24.10 -15.28 2.02
C CYS A 134 23.54 -15.27 3.45
N GLY A 135 22.48 -16.02 3.74
CA GLY A 135 21.95 -16.21 5.10
C GLY A 135 20.62 -15.50 5.39
N PHE A 136 20.07 -14.71 4.47
CA PHE A 136 18.83 -13.98 4.73
C PHE A 136 17.58 -14.90 4.71
N PHE A 137 16.63 -14.71 5.63
CA PHE A 137 15.32 -15.35 5.63
C PHE A 137 14.24 -14.34 5.23
N TRP A 138 13.38 -14.70 4.28
CA TRP A 138 12.23 -13.90 3.88
C TRP A 138 11.08 -14.11 4.86
N GLU A 139 10.62 -13.04 5.48
CA GLU A 139 9.46 -13.01 6.37
C GLU A 139 8.12 -13.27 5.65
N ASP A 140 7.25 -14.11 6.22
CA ASP A 140 5.87 -14.34 5.75
C ASP A 140 4.99 -13.18 6.21
N ARG A 141 4.86 -12.14 5.36
CA ARG A 141 4.12 -10.90 5.62
C ARG A 141 3.32 -10.45 4.40
N ASP A 142 2.17 -9.83 4.66
CA ASP A 142 1.29 -9.30 3.62
C ASP A 142 1.64 -7.88 3.18
N ASP A 143 2.27 -7.09 4.06
CA ASP A 143 2.52 -5.67 3.87
C ASP A 143 3.89 -5.35 3.25
N THR A 144 4.82 -6.31 3.24
CA THR A 144 6.19 -6.08 2.75
C THR A 144 6.95 -7.37 2.41
N THR A 145 8.02 -7.24 1.61
CA THR A 145 9.03 -8.29 1.43
C THR A 145 10.29 -7.93 2.21
N HIS A 146 10.29 -8.32 3.49
CA HIS A 146 11.38 -8.10 4.43
C HIS A 146 12.24 -9.35 4.59
N LEU A 147 13.57 -9.18 4.57
CA LEU A 147 14.54 -10.26 4.72
C LEU A 147 15.49 -10.01 5.89
N MET A 148 15.68 -11.02 6.75
CA MET A 148 16.50 -10.92 7.96
C MET A 148 17.67 -11.90 7.97
N ASN A 149 18.86 -11.44 8.33
CA ASN A 149 20.06 -12.27 8.40
C ASN A 149 20.62 -12.35 9.83
N PHE A 150 20.66 -13.55 10.40
CA PHE A 150 21.18 -13.83 11.74
C PHE A 150 22.61 -14.39 11.72
N MET A 151 23.24 -14.52 10.55
CA MET A 151 24.65 -14.91 10.45
C MET A 151 25.59 -14.06 11.33
N PRO A 152 25.39 -12.72 11.43
CA PRO A 152 26.24 -11.93 12.31
C PRO A 152 26.22 -12.42 13.76
N MET A 153 25.05 -12.75 14.32
CA MET A 153 24.95 -13.36 15.65
C MET A 153 25.64 -14.73 15.71
N VAL A 154 25.40 -15.61 14.73
CA VAL A 154 25.98 -16.96 14.70
C VAL A 154 27.50 -16.93 14.76
N LEU A 155 28.12 -16.06 13.95
CA LEU A 155 29.58 -15.95 13.85
C LEU A 155 30.22 -15.35 15.11
N GLN A 156 29.42 -14.72 15.98
CA GLN A 156 29.85 -14.17 17.27
C GLN A 156 29.68 -15.16 18.44
N ILE A 157 29.11 -16.34 18.22
CA ILE A 157 28.97 -17.36 19.28
C ILE A 157 30.30 -18.09 19.47
N ASP A 158 30.97 -17.82 20.59
CA ASP A 158 32.29 -18.40 20.93
C ASP A 158 32.32 -19.93 20.85
N TRP A 159 31.24 -20.59 21.28
CA TRP A 159 31.13 -22.06 21.24
C TRP A 159 31.20 -22.61 19.81
N LEU A 160 30.70 -21.88 18.81
CA LEU A 160 30.65 -22.33 17.42
C LEU A 160 31.89 -21.90 16.60
N ARG A 161 32.72 -21.02 17.14
CA ARG A 161 33.93 -20.49 16.47
C ARG A 161 34.85 -21.59 15.92
N PRO A 162 35.14 -22.69 16.62
CA PRO A 162 36.01 -23.75 16.09
C PRO A 162 35.51 -24.36 14.78
N PHE A 163 34.19 -24.46 14.60
CA PHE A 163 33.60 -24.97 13.36
C PHE A 163 33.79 -23.97 12.21
N PHE A 164 33.50 -22.69 12.44
CA PHE A 164 33.53 -21.66 11.39
C PHE A 164 34.94 -21.16 11.02
N GLU A 165 35.93 -21.32 11.91
CA GLU A 165 37.34 -21.10 11.55
C GLU A 165 37.88 -22.20 10.63
N LYS A 166 37.40 -23.44 10.81
CA LYS A 166 37.80 -24.60 9.99
C LYS A 166 37.03 -24.69 8.68
N HIS A 167 35.75 -24.30 8.68
CA HIS A 167 34.83 -24.51 7.57
C HIS A 167 34.17 -23.22 7.11
N ASN A 168 34.13 -22.99 5.79
CA ASN A 168 33.47 -21.83 5.22
C ASN A 168 31.93 -21.98 5.26
N TRP A 169 31.28 -21.20 6.13
CA TRP A 169 29.84 -21.24 6.39
C TRP A 169 28.97 -21.10 5.13
N TYR A 170 29.42 -20.34 4.13
CA TYR A 170 28.67 -20.16 2.89
C TYR A 170 28.63 -21.46 2.08
N THR A 171 29.76 -22.18 2.03
CA THR A 171 29.90 -23.42 1.23
C THR A 171 29.37 -24.67 1.93
N THR A 172 29.41 -24.73 3.26
CA THR A 172 28.94 -25.89 4.05
C THR A 172 27.46 -25.82 4.41
N SER A 173 26.79 -24.70 4.10
CA SER A 173 25.36 -24.50 4.34
C SER A 173 24.52 -25.49 3.52
N GLN A 174 23.65 -26.22 4.21
CA GLN A 174 22.72 -27.21 3.67
C GLN A 174 21.33 -26.64 3.35
N ARG A 175 21.17 -25.31 3.45
CA ARG A 175 19.87 -24.66 3.27
C ARG A 175 19.41 -24.73 1.80
N THR A 176 18.17 -25.17 1.61
CA THR A 176 17.45 -25.08 0.33
C THR A 176 17.07 -23.64 0.03
N ILE A 177 17.29 -23.19 -1.21
CA ILE A 177 17.05 -21.80 -1.62
C ILE A 177 15.82 -21.75 -2.53
N ASP A 178 14.66 -21.49 -1.93
CA ASP A 178 13.39 -21.30 -2.62
C ASP A 178 13.00 -19.81 -2.69
N ILE A 179 12.30 -19.39 -3.74
CA ILE A 179 11.82 -18.00 -3.92
C ILE A 179 10.38 -17.88 -3.38
N LYS A 180 10.25 -17.98 -2.05
CA LYS A 180 9.01 -17.82 -1.27
C LYS A 180 9.35 -17.43 0.18
N PRO A 181 8.42 -16.97 1.02
CA PRO A 181 8.69 -16.78 2.45
C PRO A 181 9.27 -18.04 3.13
N ASP A 182 10.20 -17.83 4.06
CA ASP A 182 10.85 -18.89 4.85
C ASP A 182 10.13 -19.09 6.20
N GLY A 183 10.40 -20.22 6.84
CA GLY A 183 10.05 -20.47 8.23
C GLY A 183 9.28 -21.77 8.46
N ILE A 184 9.47 -22.35 9.64
CA ILE A 184 8.75 -23.53 10.13
C ILE A 184 7.78 -23.05 11.22
N LYS A 185 6.47 -23.30 11.06
CA LYS A 185 5.47 -22.89 12.04
C LYS A 185 5.22 -23.98 13.08
N THR A 186 5.19 -23.62 14.37
CA THR A 186 4.85 -24.51 15.49
C THR A 186 4.33 -23.67 16.65
N ASN A 187 3.16 -23.99 17.21
CA ASN A 187 2.48 -23.21 18.28
C ASN A 187 2.43 -21.70 17.96
N GLU A 188 1.97 -21.37 16.74
CA GLU A 188 1.95 -20.01 16.16
C GLU A 188 3.31 -19.28 16.03
N HIS A 189 4.40 -19.79 16.60
CA HIS A 189 5.75 -19.30 16.35
C HIS A 189 6.21 -19.66 14.95
N THR A 190 7.10 -18.83 14.40
CA THR A 190 7.81 -19.12 13.15
C THR A 190 9.30 -19.23 13.44
N PHE A 191 9.92 -20.34 13.02
CA PHE A 191 11.34 -20.60 13.24
C PHE A 191 12.14 -20.57 11.95
N TYR A 192 13.27 -19.89 11.98
CA TYR A 192 14.26 -19.85 10.91
C TYR A 192 15.43 -20.76 11.24
N GLU A 193 15.74 -21.71 10.36
CA GLU A 193 16.79 -22.70 10.60
C GLU A 193 18.00 -22.49 9.70
N TYR A 194 19.19 -22.45 10.30
CA TYR A 194 20.43 -22.72 9.58
C TYR A 194 20.95 -24.12 9.92
N LYS A 195 21.52 -24.78 8.92
CA LYS A 195 22.21 -26.05 9.06
C LYS A 195 23.49 -26.06 8.21
N TRP A 196 24.60 -26.45 8.81
CA TRP A 196 25.90 -26.64 8.17
C TRP A 196 26.41 -28.04 8.44
N GLU A 197 26.99 -28.68 7.43
CA GLU A 197 27.57 -30.03 7.52
C GLU A 197 28.92 -30.07 6.81
N ALA A 198 29.91 -30.69 7.44
CA ALA A 198 31.25 -30.90 6.91
C ALA A 198 31.83 -32.24 7.39
N GLY A 199 31.54 -33.32 6.66
CA GLY A 199 31.89 -34.67 7.10
C GLY A 199 31.05 -35.08 8.32
N ASP A 200 31.71 -35.45 9.41
CA ASP A 200 31.04 -35.87 10.65
C ASP A 200 30.72 -34.69 11.60
N GLU A 201 31.15 -33.47 11.26
CA GLU A 201 30.89 -32.24 12.03
C GLU A 201 29.67 -31.50 11.46
N PHE A 202 28.80 -30.99 12.34
CA PHE A 202 27.65 -30.19 11.92
C PHE A 202 27.26 -29.15 12.97
N VAL A 203 26.59 -28.10 12.51
CA VAL A 203 25.94 -27.08 13.34
C VAL A 203 24.53 -26.87 12.82
N ARG A 204 23.54 -26.93 13.70
CA ARG A 204 22.15 -26.60 13.43
C ARG A 204 21.68 -25.59 14.46
N ILE A 205 21.04 -24.52 14.00
CA ILE A 205 20.56 -23.45 14.87
C ILE A 205 19.20 -22.97 14.36
N GLN A 206 18.28 -22.72 15.31
CA GLN A 206 16.98 -22.14 15.00
C GLN A 206 16.79 -20.82 15.74
N PHE A 207 16.30 -19.83 14.99
CA PHE A 207 15.90 -18.52 15.49
C PHE A 207 14.37 -18.42 15.51
N GLU A 208 13.81 -17.88 16.59
CA GLU A 208 12.40 -17.51 16.62
C GLU A 208 12.22 -16.12 16.00
N ARG A 209 11.24 -16.02 15.08
CA ARG A 209 11.06 -14.86 14.20
C ARG A 209 10.89 -13.57 14.98
N THR A 210 10.01 -13.49 15.97
CA THR A 210 9.55 -12.21 16.57
C THR A 210 10.43 -11.67 17.70
N GLY A 211 11.00 -12.56 18.50
CA GLY A 211 12.01 -12.25 19.53
C GLY A 211 13.42 -12.12 18.98
N ARG A 212 13.61 -12.37 17.68
CA ARG A 212 14.88 -12.23 16.93
C ARG A 212 16.02 -13.04 17.57
N GLY A 213 15.70 -14.15 18.22
CA GLY A 213 16.59 -14.83 19.17
C GLY A 213 16.69 -16.33 18.95
N ILE A 214 17.71 -16.93 19.56
CA ILE A 214 17.99 -18.36 19.38
C ILE A 214 17.04 -19.17 20.26
N ARG A 215 16.39 -20.17 19.67
CA ARG A 215 15.55 -21.14 20.41
C ARG A 215 16.14 -22.56 20.42
N LEU A 216 17.04 -22.89 19.51
CA LEU A 216 17.72 -24.20 19.48
C LEU A 216 19.13 -24.06 18.93
N ILE A 217 20.10 -24.72 19.58
CA ILE A 217 21.45 -24.95 19.05
C ILE A 217 21.78 -26.44 19.18
N GLU A 218 22.22 -27.04 18.09
CA GLU A 218 22.59 -28.45 18.03
C GLU A 218 23.90 -28.65 17.26
N THR A 219 24.78 -29.47 17.83
CA THR A 219 26.02 -29.96 17.23
C THR A 219 26.09 -31.49 17.39
N GLN A 220 27.18 -32.10 16.93
CA GLN A 220 27.48 -33.50 17.20
C GLN A 220 27.60 -33.80 18.71
N ASP A 221 27.95 -32.81 19.52
CA ASP A 221 28.28 -32.99 20.94
C ASP A 221 27.12 -32.63 21.88
N LEU A 222 26.20 -31.77 21.46
CA LEU A 222 25.20 -31.19 22.35
C LEU A 222 23.95 -30.72 21.58
N LEU A 223 22.78 -30.86 22.18
CA LEU A 223 21.54 -30.18 21.79
C LEU A 223 21.03 -29.36 22.97
N ILE A 224 20.59 -28.14 22.69
CA ILE A 224 19.90 -27.26 23.64
C ILE A 224 18.71 -26.66 22.91
N GLU A 225 17.54 -26.74 23.53
CA GLU A 225 16.32 -26.16 22.99
C GLU A 225 15.46 -25.53 24.10
N MET A 226 14.74 -24.49 23.71
CA MET A 226 13.74 -23.80 24.49
C MET A 226 12.41 -23.89 23.74
N GLU A 227 11.33 -24.13 24.48
CA GLU A 227 9.97 -24.16 23.95
C GLU A 227 9.03 -23.37 24.85
N LEU A 228 8.10 -22.66 24.21
CA LEU A 228 7.01 -21.95 24.85
C LEU A 228 5.68 -22.64 24.50
N PRO A 229 4.65 -22.52 25.37
CA PRO A 229 3.37 -23.19 25.14
C PRO A 229 2.66 -22.64 23.91
N ASP A 230 2.76 -21.32 23.68
CA ASP A 230 2.17 -20.63 22.53
C ASP A 230 2.86 -19.26 22.33
N PHE A 231 2.65 -18.65 21.16
CA PHE A 231 3.10 -17.30 20.85
C PHE A 231 2.19 -16.25 21.48
N LYS A 232 0.87 -16.40 21.36
CA LYS A 232 -0.14 -15.48 21.94
C LYS A 232 -0.50 -15.93 23.34
N LEU A 233 -0.14 -15.15 24.35
CA LEU A 233 -0.27 -15.55 25.75
C LEU A 233 -1.10 -14.56 26.57
N LEU A 234 -2.06 -15.09 27.34
CA LEU A 234 -2.93 -14.29 28.21
C LEU A 234 -2.16 -13.70 29.40
N GLU A 235 -2.36 -12.41 29.67
CA GLU A 235 -1.94 -11.82 30.94
C GLU A 235 -2.67 -12.46 32.13
N LYS A 236 -2.04 -12.40 33.31
CA LYS A 236 -2.59 -12.91 34.59
C LYS A 236 -2.90 -14.41 34.60
N LYS A 237 -2.44 -15.15 33.59
CA LYS A 237 -2.39 -16.61 33.55
C LYS A 237 -0.95 -17.06 33.78
N ASP A 238 -0.77 -18.13 34.54
CA ASP A 238 0.54 -18.75 34.71
C ASP A 238 0.92 -19.54 33.45
N HIS A 239 2.11 -19.26 32.93
CA HIS A 239 2.71 -19.97 31.80
C HIS A 239 4.03 -20.60 32.24
N ALA A 240 4.52 -21.58 31.47
CA ALA A 240 5.81 -22.21 31.76
C ALA A 240 6.66 -22.37 30.50
N ALA A 241 7.94 -22.03 30.61
CA ALA A 241 8.95 -22.21 29.57
C ALA A 241 9.66 -23.54 29.81
N ASN A 242 9.77 -24.34 28.75
CA ASN A 242 10.46 -25.62 28.77
C ASN A 242 11.85 -25.47 28.19
N TYR A 243 12.84 -26.01 28.90
CA TYR A 243 14.22 -26.12 28.42
C TYR A 243 14.59 -27.58 28.36
N HIS A 244 15.26 -27.98 27.28
CA HIS A 244 15.75 -29.33 27.10
C HIS A 244 17.20 -29.30 26.63
N ILE A 245 18.04 -30.12 27.28
CA ILE A 245 19.47 -30.20 27.02
C ILE A 245 19.87 -31.67 26.94
N LYS A 246 20.52 -32.04 25.84
CA LYS A 246 21.02 -33.39 25.60
C LYS A 246 22.51 -33.39 25.30
N ASN A 247 23.27 -33.90 26.26
CA ASN A 247 24.70 -34.17 26.14
C ASN A 247 24.92 -35.44 25.31
N LYS A 248 25.60 -35.30 24.17
CA LYS A 248 25.94 -36.41 23.26
C LYS A 248 27.38 -36.89 23.44
N THR A 249 28.11 -36.28 24.38
CA THR A 249 29.48 -36.68 24.74
C THR A 249 29.50 -37.71 25.86
N THR A 250 30.67 -38.27 26.16
CA THR A 250 30.86 -39.21 27.28
C THR A 250 31.11 -38.52 28.63
N THR A 251 31.32 -37.20 28.65
CA THR A 251 31.71 -36.45 29.85
C THR A 251 30.54 -35.62 30.34
N PRO A 252 30.14 -35.72 31.64
CA PRO A 252 29.06 -34.89 32.17
C PRO A 252 29.32 -33.38 31.99
N LEU A 253 28.30 -32.65 31.56
CA LEU A 253 28.36 -31.20 31.33
C LEU A 253 27.72 -30.44 32.50
N THR A 254 28.40 -29.43 33.01
CA THR A 254 27.80 -28.48 33.97
C THR A 254 27.21 -27.31 33.19
N VAL A 255 25.91 -27.08 33.38
CA VAL A 255 25.17 -26.00 32.73
C VAL A 255 24.51 -25.12 33.79
N SER A 256 24.65 -23.80 33.64
CA SER A 256 23.87 -22.83 34.41
C SER A 256 22.92 -22.07 33.51
N LEU A 257 21.67 -21.91 33.94
CA LEU A 257 20.65 -21.12 33.27
C LEU A 257 20.23 -19.96 34.19
N THR A 258 20.25 -18.75 33.66
CA THR A 258 19.78 -17.55 34.36
C THR A 258 18.83 -16.78 33.46
N GLY A 259 17.66 -16.37 33.98
CA GLY A 259 16.67 -15.62 33.21
C GLY A 259 17.24 -14.31 32.63
N ASP A 260 16.93 -14.05 31.36
CA ASP A 260 17.24 -12.82 30.61
C ASP A 260 16.00 -12.44 29.76
N ALA A 261 14.95 -12.03 30.44
CA ALA A 261 13.65 -11.70 29.85
C ALA A 261 13.45 -10.20 29.68
N SER A 262 12.56 -9.80 28.78
CA SER A 262 12.17 -8.39 28.61
C SER A 262 11.46 -7.84 29.85
N GLU A 263 11.40 -6.51 29.99
CA GLU A 263 10.74 -5.83 31.12
C GLU A 263 9.27 -6.23 31.33
N LEU A 264 8.56 -6.60 30.26
CA LEU A 264 7.16 -7.03 30.30
C LEU A 264 6.97 -8.52 30.66
N VAL A 265 8.07 -9.25 30.88
CA VAL A 265 8.10 -10.68 31.15
C VAL A 265 8.86 -10.95 32.44
N HIS A 266 8.18 -11.51 33.44
CA HIS A 266 8.83 -11.95 34.67
C HIS A 266 9.11 -13.45 34.60
N HIS A 267 10.38 -13.80 34.38
CA HIS A 267 10.86 -15.18 34.31
C HIS A 267 11.97 -15.43 35.34
N PRO A 268 11.62 -15.83 36.58
CA PRO A 268 12.57 -16.00 37.69
C PRO A 268 13.34 -17.33 37.57
N LEU A 269 14.12 -17.48 36.49
CA LEU A 269 14.94 -18.66 36.22
C LEU A 269 16.34 -18.51 36.83
N GLN A 270 16.72 -19.46 37.67
CA GLN A 270 18.09 -19.59 38.19
C GLN A 270 18.37 -21.07 38.48
N GLU A 271 19.10 -21.74 37.61
CA GLU A 271 19.38 -23.17 37.72
C GLU A 271 20.83 -23.52 37.47
N ASN A 272 21.31 -24.57 38.14
CA ASN A 272 22.63 -25.15 37.94
C ASN A 272 22.52 -26.67 37.96
N VAL A 273 22.82 -27.30 36.83
CA VAL A 273 22.63 -28.74 36.64
C VAL A 273 23.89 -29.39 36.07
N THR A 274 24.15 -30.63 36.49
CA THR A 274 25.15 -31.49 35.86
C THR A 274 24.45 -32.57 35.04
N ILE A 275 24.71 -32.61 33.74
CA ILE A 275 23.96 -33.37 32.75
C ILE A 275 24.86 -34.49 32.20
N PRO A 276 24.69 -35.75 32.65
CA PRO A 276 25.44 -36.88 32.09
C PRO A 276 24.95 -37.24 30.69
N ASN A 277 23.63 -37.29 30.48
CA ASN A 277 23.02 -37.65 29.19
C ASN A 277 21.99 -36.59 28.75
N GLU A 278 20.95 -36.36 29.54
CA GLU A 278 19.81 -35.55 29.13
C GLU A 278 19.17 -34.90 30.36
N TRP A 279 18.61 -33.70 30.18
CA TRP A 279 17.90 -32.95 31.20
C TRP A 279 16.78 -32.13 30.55
N SER A 280 15.65 -32.03 31.23
CA SER A 280 14.59 -31.08 30.90
C SER A 280 14.11 -30.38 32.16
N GLY A 281 13.75 -29.11 32.04
CA GLY A 281 13.19 -28.31 33.12
C GLY A 281 12.06 -27.42 32.62
N GLU A 282 11.03 -27.29 33.45
CA GLU A 282 9.86 -26.45 33.21
C GLU A 282 9.85 -25.33 34.25
N PHE A 283 9.81 -24.07 33.80
CA PHE A 283 9.96 -22.91 34.67
C PHE A 283 8.86 -21.88 34.42
N PRO A 284 8.19 -21.39 35.48
CA PRO A 284 7.10 -20.46 35.33
C PRO A 284 7.58 -19.11 34.79
N PHE A 285 6.70 -18.44 34.06
CA PHE A 285 6.83 -17.03 33.72
C PHE A 285 5.45 -16.37 33.68
N SER A 286 5.43 -15.07 33.94
CA SER A 286 4.24 -14.24 33.76
C SER A 286 4.54 -13.07 32.84
N ILE A 287 3.49 -12.53 32.23
CA ILE A 287 3.57 -11.48 31.23
C ILE A 287 2.61 -10.35 31.56
N THR A 288 2.97 -9.16 31.13
CA THR A 288 2.14 -7.95 31.23
C THR A 288 1.84 -7.45 29.82
N VAL A 289 0.58 -7.13 29.54
CA VAL A 289 0.22 -6.52 28.25
C VAL A 289 0.77 -5.08 28.20
N PRO A 290 1.57 -4.73 27.18
CA PRO A 290 2.02 -3.36 26.99
C PRO A 290 0.86 -2.40 26.73
N LYS A 291 1.10 -1.10 26.88
CA LYS A 291 0.11 -0.06 26.55
C LYS A 291 -0.37 -0.16 25.10
N ASN A 292 0.58 -0.36 24.17
CA ASN A 292 0.32 -0.54 22.75
C ASN A 292 0.67 -1.99 22.38
N GLU A 293 -0.08 -2.60 21.46
CA GLU A 293 0.22 -3.97 21.00
C GLU A 293 1.66 -4.08 20.44
N PRO A 294 2.35 -5.21 20.64
CA PRO A 294 3.65 -5.44 20.04
C PRO A 294 3.61 -5.26 18.51
N SER A 295 4.45 -4.37 18.00
CA SER A 295 4.52 -4.09 16.57
C SER A 295 5.28 -5.21 15.84
N PRO A 296 4.80 -5.73 14.69
CA PRO A 296 5.51 -6.74 13.90
C PRO A 296 6.85 -6.21 13.32
N TRP A 297 7.04 -4.90 13.34
CA TRP A 297 8.26 -4.22 12.90
C TRP A 297 9.37 -4.23 13.95
N LYS A 298 9.02 -4.43 15.23
CA LYS A 298 9.95 -4.37 16.37
C LYS A 298 10.17 -5.75 16.97
N THR A 299 11.24 -5.90 17.74
CA THR A 299 11.48 -7.07 18.57
C THR A 299 10.37 -7.15 19.62
N HIS A 300 9.66 -8.29 19.65
CA HIS A 300 8.59 -8.53 20.62
C HIS A 300 9.15 -8.74 22.04
N PRO A 301 8.34 -8.61 23.10
CA PRO A 301 8.74 -9.03 24.44
C PRO A 301 9.21 -10.48 24.41
N VAL A 302 10.33 -10.79 25.06
CA VAL A 302 10.92 -12.13 25.03
C VAL A 302 10.88 -12.80 26.38
N VAL A 303 10.57 -14.10 26.39
CA VAL A 303 11.03 -15.01 27.43
C VAL A 303 12.44 -15.42 27.04
N GLY A 304 13.40 -15.32 27.96
CA GLY A 304 14.78 -15.63 27.64
C GLY A 304 15.59 -16.12 28.82
N ALA A 305 16.71 -16.78 28.48
CA ALA A 305 17.69 -17.29 29.42
C ALA A 305 19.10 -17.12 28.86
N THR A 306 20.05 -16.72 29.70
CA THR A 306 21.47 -16.87 29.42
C THR A 306 21.92 -18.26 29.84
N ILE A 307 22.43 -19.03 28.86
CA ILE A 307 22.98 -20.36 29.10
C ILE A 307 24.50 -20.24 29.21
N ASN A 308 25.10 -20.89 30.21
CA ASN A 308 26.55 -21.00 30.35
C ASN A 308 26.98 -22.47 30.43
N ILE A 309 27.84 -22.89 29.51
CA ILE A 309 28.35 -24.27 29.41
C ILE A 309 29.86 -24.22 29.19
N GLY A 310 30.61 -24.81 30.12
CA GLY A 310 32.07 -24.88 30.00
C GLY A 310 32.76 -23.51 29.89
N GLY A 311 32.12 -22.43 30.36
CA GLY A 311 32.61 -21.06 30.26
C GLY A 311 32.09 -20.27 29.06
N TYR A 312 31.44 -20.92 28.08
CA TYR A 312 30.80 -20.25 26.95
C TYR A 312 29.41 -19.77 27.34
N LYS A 313 29.10 -18.51 27.03
CA LYS A 313 27.79 -17.89 27.31
C LYS A 313 27.10 -17.52 26.01
N PHE A 314 25.81 -17.80 25.90
CA PHE A 314 24.96 -17.31 24.82
C PHE A 314 23.50 -17.19 25.28
N PRO A 315 22.72 -16.27 24.69
CA PRO A 315 21.32 -16.08 25.02
C PRO A 315 20.43 -17.06 24.24
N MET A 316 19.38 -17.54 24.90
CA MET A 316 18.20 -18.14 24.28
C MET A 316 17.00 -17.23 24.50
N LYS A 317 16.26 -16.94 23.44
CA LYS A 317 15.14 -15.99 23.46
C LYS A 317 14.05 -16.43 22.50
N MET A 318 12.81 -16.39 22.98
CA MET A 318 11.61 -16.56 22.16
C MET A 318 10.66 -15.39 22.42
N GLY A 319 10.20 -14.75 21.35
CA GLY A 319 9.24 -13.65 21.42
C GLY A 319 7.85 -14.15 21.77
N VAL A 320 7.10 -13.36 22.53
CA VAL A 320 5.70 -13.61 22.89
C VAL A 320 4.85 -12.41 22.48
N PHE A 321 3.55 -12.65 22.27
CA PHE A 321 2.55 -11.62 22.04
C PHE A 321 1.56 -11.59 23.21
N PRO A 322 1.79 -10.73 24.22
CA PRO A 322 0.89 -10.62 25.35
C PRO A 322 -0.50 -10.16 24.91
N ILE A 323 -1.53 -10.88 25.36
CA ILE A 323 -2.94 -10.61 25.04
C ILE A 323 -3.81 -10.48 26.29
N LYS A 324 -4.91 -9.74 26.15
CA LYS A 324 -6.00 -9.66 27.15
C LYS A 324 -7.01 -10.78 26.89
N ALA A 325 -8.03 -10.92 27.74
CA ALA A 325 -9.11 -11.88 27.50
C ALA A 325 -9.89 -11.61 26.20
N GLY A 326 -9.86 -10.37 25.71
CA GLY A 326 -10.11 -10.07 24.31
C GLY A 326 -10.04 -8.58 23.98
N LYS A 327 -10.67 -8.18 22.87
CA LYS A 327 -10.60 -6.81 22.32
C LYS A 327 -11.99 -6.18 22.22
N VAL A 328 -12.04 -4.86 22.39
CA VAL A 328 -13.25 -4.05 22.29
C VAL A 328 -12.94 -2.80 21.49
N GLU A 329 -13.65 -2.60 20.38
CA GLU A 329 -13.45 -1.46 19.49
C GLU A 329 -14.80 -0.80 19.15
N VAL A 330 -14.82 0.52 19.06
CA VAL A 330 -15.98 1.26 18.56
C VAL A 330 -15.69 1.74 17.15
N ARG A 331 -16.61 1.48 16.23
CA ARG A 331 -16.46 1.85 14.81
C ARG A 331 -17.69 2.60 14.31
N SER A 332 -17.47 3.41 13.27
CA SER A 332 -18.53 4.10 12.54
C SER A 332 -18.39 3.86 11.04
N VAL A 333 -19.51 3.59 10.38
CA VAL A 333 -19.61 3.55 8.91
C VAL A 333 -19.95 4.93 8.32
N THR A 334 -20.30 5.90 9.17
CA THR A 334 -20.68 7.26 8.77
C THR A 334 -19.44 8.14 8.61
N LYS A 335 -19.22 8.69 7.41
CA LYS A 335 -18.02 9.49 7.10
C LYS A 335 -17.98 10.87 7.79
N SER A 336 -19.12 11.51 7.98
CA SER A 336 -19.23 12.85 8.56
C SER A 336 -20.45 12.97 9.45
N TRP A 337 -20.29 13.62 10.61
CA TRP A 337 -21.36 13.78 11.59
C TRP A 337 -21.72 15.24 11.83
N ARG A 338 -22.98 15.49 12.17
CA ARG A 338 -23.46 16.80 12.65
C ARG A 338 -23.80 16.73 14.13
N ALA A 339 -23.52 17.79 14.88
CA ALA A 339 -24.01 17.88 16.25
C ALA A 339 -25.53 17.66 16.30
N GLN A 340 -25.98 16.93 17.32
CA GLN A 340 -27.35 16.46 17.55
C GLN A 340 -27.88 15.39 16.58
N GLN A 341 -27.06 14.92 15.63
CA GLN A 341 -27.42 13.82 14.73
C GLN A 341 -27.56 12.50 15.49
N GLU A 342 -28.67 11.80 15.24
CA GLU A 342 -28.83 10.40 15.62
C GLU A 342 -28.17 9.49 14.58
N GLY A 343 -27.62 8.37 15.02
CA GLY A 343 -26.98 7.39 14.15
C GLY A 343 -26.63 6.12 14.90
N THR A 344 -25.84 5.28 14.26
CA THR A 344 -25.42 3.99 14.83
C THR A 344 -23.91 3.90 14.85
N LEU A 345 -23.39 3.50 16.01
CA LEU A 345 -22.02 3.05 16.18
C LEU A 345 -22.03 1.53 16.33
N TYR A 346 -20.89 0.90 16.07
CA TYR A 346 -20.76 -0.55 16.18
C TYR A 346 -19.70 -0.84 17.24
N LEU A 347 -20.07 -1.63 18.24
CA LEU A 347 -19.14 -2.13 19.25
C LEU A 347 -18.70 -3.53 18.83
N ASP A 348 -17.48 -3.61 18.29
CA ASP A 348 -16.86 -4.86 17.87
C ASP A 348 -16.16 -5.49 19.07
N LEU A 349 -16.50 -6.75 19.35
CA LEU A 349 -15.95 -7.55 20.43
C LEU A 349 -15.28 -8.79 19.83
N GLU A 350 -14.06 -9.08 20.27
CA GLU A 350 -13.28 -10.26 19.85
C GLU A 350 -12.79 -11.01 21.08
N SER A 351 -13.22 -12.26 21.24
CA SER A 351 -12.73 -13.14 22.31
C SER A 351 -11.36 -13.71 21.93
N GLN A 352 -10.43 -13.65 22.88
CA GLN A 352 -9.13 -14.32 22.75
C GLN A 352 -9.05 -15.58 23.62
N LEU A 353 -10.14 -15.93 24.32
CA LEU A 353 -10.29 -17.17 25.08
C LEU A 353 -10.68 -18.33 24.16
N GLU A 354 -10.28 -19.55 24.52
CA GLU A 354 -10.69 -20.77 23.79
C GLU A 354 -12.13 -21.18 24.10
N GLN A 355 -12.64 -20.78 25.26
CA GLN A 355 -13.97 -21.15 25.75
C GLN A 355 -15.00 -20.07 25.45
N ASP A 356 -16.27 -20.48 25.40
CA ASP A 356 -17.41 -19.56 25.36
C ASP A 356 -17.46 -18.71 26.63
N SER A 357 -17.93 -17.47 26.49
CA SER A 357 -17.90 -16.49 27.57
C SER A 357 -19.01 -15.45 27.46
N THR A 358 -19.47 -14.97 28.62
CA THR A 358 -20.41 -13.85 28.73
C THR A 358 -19.64 -12.57 29.09
N TRP A 359 -19.88 -11.52 28.32
CA TRP A 359 -19.20 -10.23 28.43
C TRP A 359 -20.15 -9.18 28.96
N THR A 360 -19.72 -8.41 29.96
CA THR A 360 -20.45 -7.26 30.50
C THR A 360 -19.61 -5.99 30.39
N ILE A 361 -20.16 -4.95 29.75
CA ILE A 361 -19.49 -3.67 29.49
C ILE A 361 -20.41 -2.53 29.88
N LYS A 362 -19.93 -1.60 30.72
CA LYS A 362 -20.66 -0.39 31.08
C LYS A 362 -20.20 0.78 30.21
N LEU A 363 -21.12 1.37 29.46
CA LEU A 363 -20.81 2.48 28.55
C LEU A 363 -20.69 3.80 29.34
N PRO A 364 -19.63 4.59 29.10
CA PRO A 364 -19.34 5.78 29.89
C PRO A 364 -20.20 6.97 29.46
N GLN A 365 -20.68 7.76 30.41
CA GLN A 365 -21.22 9.09 30.10
C GLN A 365 -20.08 10.01 29.70
N ASN A 366 -20.20 10.65 28.53
CA ASN A 366 -19.17 11.51 27.97
C ASN A 366 -19.81 12.74 27.27
N LYS A 367 -18.96 13.65 26.79
CA LYS A 367 -19.41 14.92 26.19
C LYS A 367 -19.67 14.84 24.69
N VAL A 368 -19.22 13.78 24.02
CA VAL A 368 -19.23 13.66 22.55
C VAL A 368 -20.46 12.87 22.10
N VAL A 369 -20.70 11.72 22.71
CA VAL A 369 -21.74 10.77 22.32
C VAL A 369 -22.65 10.47 23.50
N LYS A 370 -23.96 10.52 23.25
CA LYS A 370 -24.97 9.97 24.15
C LYS A 370 -25.39 8.60 23.64
N TRP A 371 -25.17 7.59 24.47
CA TRP A 371 -25.61 6.22 24.23
C TRP A 371 -27.09 6.06 24.58
N ASP A 372 -27.82 5.26 23.82
CA ASP A 372 -29.20 4.88 24.17
C ASP A 372 -29.25 3.78 25.25
N THR A 373 -28.15 3.03 25.41
CA THR A 373 -27.98 2.03 26.47
C THR A 373 -26.81 2.41 27.38
N SER A 374 -26.84 2.01 28.64
CA SER A 374 -25.75 2.26 29.60
C SER A 374 -24.88 1.03 29.87
N GLU A 375 -25.35 -0.15 29.50
CA GLU A 375 -24.70 -1.43 29.75
C GLU A 375 -25.02 -2.41 28.61
N ILE A 376 -24.05 -3.24 28.28
CA ILE A 376 -24.14 -4.31 27.29
C ILE A 376 -23.78 -5.60 28.00
N SER A 377 -24.60 -6.63 27.78
CA SER A 377 -24.34 -8.01 28.20
C SER A 377 -24.56 -8.92 27.00
N THR A 378 -23.56 -9.71 26.62
CA THR A 378 -23.64 -10.58 25.43
C THR A 378 -22.78 -11.83 25.58
N ASP A 379 -23.14 -12.90 24.86
CA ASP A 379 -22.39 -14.15 24.83
C ASP A 379 -21.53 -14.20 23.56
N LEU A 380 -20.26 -14.58 23.72
CA LEU A 380 -19.29 -14.77 22.65
C LEU A 380 -18.80 -16.22 22.68
N THR A 381 -18.73 -16.84 21.51
CA THR A 381 -18.08 -18.14 21.38
C THR A 381 -16.56 -18.02 21.60
N GLY A 382 -15.91 -19.12 21.97
CA GLY A 382 -14.44 -19.22 22.01
C GLY A 382 -13.81 -18.77 20.69
N LYS A 383 -12.81 -17.89 20.77
CA LYS A 383 -12.16 -17.21 19.63
C LYS A 383 -13.12 -16.48 18.67
N GLY A 384 -14.35 -16.22 19.12
CA GLY A 384 -15.41 -15.63 18.32
C GLY A 384 -15.33 -14.11 18.24
N ARG A 385 -16.02 -13.55 17.25
CA ARG A 385 -16.23 -12.11 17.07
C ARG A 385 -17.72 -11.81 17.00
N ILE A 386 -18.13 -10.65 17.52
CA ILE A 386 -19.47 -10.09 17.33
C ILE A 386 -19.39 -8.57 17.20
N SER A 387 -20.26 -8.00 16.38
CA SER A 387 -20.44 -6.55 16.25
C SER A 387 -21.83 -6.18 16.71
N ILE A 388 -21.91 -5.30 17.72
CA ILE A 388 -23.18 -4.89 18.33
C ILE A 388 -23.53 -3.48 17.84
N PRO A 389 -24.66 -3.29 17.11
CA PRO A 389 -25.11 -1.96 16.73
C PRO A 389 -25.64 -1.22 17.96
N LEU A 390 -25.11 -0.03 18.19
CA LEU A 390 -25.45 0.89 19.27
C LEU A 390 -26.09 2.16 18.68
N PRO A 391 -27.40 2.36 18.87
CA PRO A 391 -28.03 3.65 18.62
C PRO A 391 -27.43 4.73 19.51
N VAL A 392 -27.08 5.86 18.91
CA VAL A 392 -26.46 6.99 19.59
C VAL A 392 -26.97 8.32 19.07
N GLN A 393 -26.84 9.35 19.89
CA GLN A 393 -26.92 10.74 19.48
C GLN A 393 -25.56 11.41 19.65
N LEU A 394 -25.02 12.01 18.58
CA LEU A 394 -23.83 12.85 18.69
C LEU A 394 -24.21 14.16 19.39
N LEU A 395 -23.62 14.46 20.55
CA LEU A 395 -23.88 15.69 21.30
C LEU A 395 -23.14 16.87 20.65
N GLN A 396 -21.88 16.68 20.32
CA GLN A 396 -21.03 17.64 19.61
C GLN A 396 -19.96 16.90 18.81
N ASN A 397 -19.47 17.50 17.72
CA ASN A 397 -18.29 16.99 17.03
C ASN A 397 -17.09 16.96 18.00
N GLY A 398 -16.34 15.87 17.98
CA GLY A 398 -15.30 15.62 18.96
C GLY A 398 -14.63 14.27 18.76
N PHE A 399 -13.77 13.90 19.71
CA PHE A 399 -13.09 12.61 19.74
C PHE A 399 -13.56 11.85 20.98
N LEU A 400 -14.22 10.70 20.79
CA LEU A 400 -14.49 9.77 21.88
C LEU A 400 -13.17 9.10 22.26
N SER A 401 -12.80 9.16 23.54
CA SER A 401 -11.61 8.50 24.09
C SER A 401 -11.87 8.22 25.57
N GLU A 402 -12.56 7.13 25.85
CA GLU A 402 -12.94 6.76 27.22
C GLU A 402 -12.44 5.34 27.54
N GLU A 403 -11.98 5.12 28.77
CA GLU A 403 -11.63 3.78 29.26
C GLU A 403 -12.86 3.11 29.87
N VAL A 404 -13.04 1.82 29.59
CA VAL A 404 -14.10 0.99 30.15
C VAL A 404 -13.54 -0.31 30.70
N ASP A 405 -14.08 -0.75 31.84
CA ASP A 405 -13.81 -2.08 32.36
C ASP A 405 -14.73 -3.10 31.70
N VAL A 406 -14.13 -4.21 31.27
CA VAL A 406 -14.80 -5.33 30.62
C VAL A 406 -14.71 -6.53 31.56
N LEU A 407 -15.86 -7.01 32.00
CA LEU A 407 -15.98 -8.25 32.77
C LEU A 407 -16.29 -9.39 31.81
N VAL A 408 -15.51 -10.46 31.87
CA VAL A 408 -15.70 -11.67 31.07
C VAL A 408 -15.83 -12.87 32.00
N GLU A 409 -16.94 -13.58 31.91
CA GLU A 409 -17.20 -14.80 32.66
C GLU A 409 -17.20 -15.98 31.67
N SER A 410 -16.23 -16.89 31.79
CA SER A 410 -16.17 -18.08 30.95
C SER A 410 -17.17 -19.14 31.44
N GLU A 411 -17.65 -19.98 30.53
CA GLU A 411 -18.53 -21.12 30.85
C GLU A 411 -17.95 -22.08 31.91
N ASN A 412 -16.62 -22.12 32.07
CA ASN A 412 -15.93 -22.94 33.06
C ASN A 412 -15.94 -22.33 34.48
N GLY A 413 -16.52 -21.14 34.65
CA GLY A 413 -16.60 -20.40 35.91
C GLY A 413 -15.40 -19.49 36.21
N GLU A 414 -14.42 -19.40 35.31
CA GLU A 414 -13.33 -18.42 35.42
C GLU A 414 -13.84 -17.01 35.08
N SER A 415 -13.37 -16.02 35.83
CA SER A 415 -13.71 -14.62 35.63
C SER A 415 -12.45 -13.82 35.32
N TYR A 416 -12.51 -13.05 34.23
CA TYR A 416 -11.46 -12.18 33.75
C TYR A 416 -11.94 -10.74 33.76
N THR A 417 -11.04 -9.80 34.03
CA THR A 417 -11.32 -8.38 33.91
C THR A 417 -10.15 -7.68 33.23
N PHE A 418 -10.46 -6.87 32.24
CA PHE A 418 -9.50 -6.03 31.54
C PHE A 418 -10.11 -4.69 31.16
N THR A 419 -9.26 -3.69 30.95
CA THR A 419 -9.68 -2.36 30.52
C THR A 419 -9.51 -2.23 29.00
N ALA A 420 -10.48 -1.61 28.34
CA ALA A 420 -10.45 -1.25 26.92
C ALA A 420 -10.66 0.26 26.73
N ARG A 421 -10.05 0.84 25.70
CA ARG A 421 -10.20 2.26 25.36
C ARG A 421 -11.11 2.41 24.16
N LEU A 422 -12.30 2.95 24.36
CA LEU A 422 -13.24 3.24 23.28
C LEU A 422 -12.78 4.52 22.56
N THR A 423 -12.32 4.39 21.31
CA THR A 423 -11.82 5.52 20.51
C THR A 423 -12.56 5.67 19.20
N GLN A 424 -13.06 6.87 18.89
CA GLN A 424 -13.69 7.19 17.60
C GLN A 424 -13.74 8.70 17.37
N ALA A 425 -13.29 9.17 16.21
CA ALA A 425 -13.42 10.56 15.79
C ALA A 425 -14.78 10.83 15.14
N PHE A 426 -15.36 12.01 15.40
CA PHE A 426 -16.63 12.48 14.83
C PHE A 426 -16.46 13.81 14.09
N PRO A 427 -15.72 13.84 12.98
CA PRO A 427 -15.46 15.08 12.26
C PRO A 427 -16.66 15.52 11.41
N GLY A 428 -16.71 16.81 11.08
CA GLY A 428 -17.83 17.41 10.36
C GLY A 428 -17.80 18.94 10.40
N TYR A 429 -18.72 19.56 9.66
CA TYR A 429 -18.80 21.02 9.55
C TYR A 429 -18.89 21.71 10.92
N GLY A 430 -17.99 22.67 11.17
CA GLY A 430 -17.92 23.41 12.43
C GLY A 430 -17.21 22.66 13.58
N GLY A 431 -16.81 21.40 13.39
CA GLY A 431 -16.02 20.66 14.37
C GLY A 431 -14.58 21.14 14.42
N LYS A 432 -14.02 21.28 15.62
CA LYS A 432 -12.63 21.67 15.84
C LYS A 432 -12.10 20.94 17.07
N PHE A 433 -11.25 19.94 16.89
CA PHE A 433 -10.80 19.07 17.99
C PHE A 433 -9.62 18.20 17.56
N GLY A 434 -8.99 17.55 18.54
CA GLY A 434 -7.97 16.53 18.30
C GLY A 434 -8.17 15.32 19.21
N GLY A 435 -7.37 14.29 18.99
CA GLY A 435 -7.39 13.05 19.76
C GLY A 435 -6.45 12.02 19.19
N ASP A 436 -6.35 10.86 19.83
CA ASP A 436 -5.38 9.84 19.45
C ASP A 436 -5.95 8.42 19.56
N THR A 437 -5.36 7.52 18.78
CA THR A 437 -5.50 6.07 18.87
C THR A 437 -4.17 5.46 19.32
N ASP A 438 -4.06 4.15 19.43
CA ASP A 438 -2.79 3.50 19.80
C ASP A 438 -1.69 3.72 18.76
N THR A 439 -2.05 4.07 17.53
CA THR A 439 -1.12 4.18 16.39
C THR A 439 -0.98 5.58 15.82
N HIS A 440 -1.95 6.48 16.04
CA HIS A 440 -1.98 7.80 15.40
C HIS A 440 -2.46 8.93 16.32
N TRP A 441 -2.01 10.15 16.06
CA TRP A 441 -2.61 11.39 16.56
C TRP A 441 -3.40 12.09 15.45
N TYR A 442 -4.45 12.82 15.82
CA TYR A 442 -5.36 13.47 14.88
C TYR A 442 -5.66 14.91 15.28
N GLY A 443 -5.74 15.79 14.29
CA GLY A 443 -6.28 17.14 14.40
C GLY A 443 -7.30 17.42 13.31
N TYR A 444 -8.48 17.90 13.68
CA TYR A 444 -9.58 18.19 12.78
C TYR A 444 -10.01 19.65 12.87
N ASN A 445 -10.27 20.28 11.73
CA ASN A 445 -11.00 21.53 11.63
C ASN A 445 -11.94 21.49 10.42
N GLY A 446 -13.24 21.40 10.70
CA GLY A 446 -14.27 21.18 9.69
C GLY A 446 -14.07 19.86 8.96
N LEU A 447 -13.81 19.97 7.65
CA LEU A 447 -13.56 18.82 6.79
C LEU A 447 -12.07 18.52 6.60
N THR A 448 -11.19 19.42 7.03
CA THR A 448 -9.74 19.29 6.92
C THR A 448 -9.21 18.50 8.11
N TYR A 449 -8.28 17.60 7.86
CA TYR A 449 -7.63 16.84 8.91
C TYR A 449 -6.12 16.78 8.73
N VAL A 450 -5.46 16.54 9.86
CA VAL A 450 -4.08 16.10 9.94
C VAL A 450 -4.05 14.82 10.76
N GLU A 451 -3.39 13.79 10.23
CA GLU A 451 -3.14 12.51 10.89
C GLU A 451 -1.62 12.32 11.02
N ILE A 452 -1.14 11.92 12.18
CA ILE A 452 0.29 11.71 12.44
C ILE A 452 0.50 10.30 12.97
N GLU A 453 1.27 9.47 12.25
CA GLU A 453 1.65 8.14 12.70
C GLU A 453 2.63 8.22 13.86
N LYS A 454 2.32 7.58 15.00
CA LYS A 454 3.15 7.64 16.21
C LYS A 454 4.54 7.03 15.99
N ARG A 455 4.61 5.94 15.22
CA ARG A 455 5.83 5.14 15.01
C ARG A 455 6.99 5.93 14.39
N ASN A 456 6.71 6.74 13.37
CA ASN A 456 7.71 7.34 12.48
C ASN A 456 7.43 8.83 12.17
N HIS A 457 6.39 9.44 12.75
CA HIS A 457 5.98 10.82 12.47
C HIS A 457 5.60 11.11 11.02
N LEU A 458 5.14 10.12 10.26
CA LEU A 458 4.53 10.38 8.96
C LEU A 458 3.22 11.16 9.17
N VAL A 459 3.14 12.35 8.58
CA VAL A 459 1.95 13.21 8.64
C VAL A 459 1.17 13.09 7.33
N LYS A 460 -0.15 12.92 7.42
CA LYS A 460 -1.09 12.99 6.29
C LYS A 460 -2.00 14.19 6.46
N ILE A 461 -2.12 15.00 5.41
CA ILE A 461 -2.94 16.21 5.38
C ILE A 461 -3.97 16.07 4.26
N GLY A 462 -5.25 16.10 4.60
CA GLY A 462 -6.30 15.87 3.62
C GLY A 462 -7.68 16.38 4.03
N SER A 463 -8.68 15.96 3.27
CA SER A 463 -10.09 16.25 3.55
C SER A 463 -10.91 14.97 3.67
N ILE A 464 -11.91 14.95 4.54
CA ILE A 464 -12.77 13.78 4.82
C ILE A 464 -13.51 13.28 3.57
N HIS A 465 -13.82 14.18 2.64
CA HIS A 465 -14.54 13.86 1.40
C HIS A 465 -13.61 13.70 0.20
N SER A 466 -12.30 13.81 0.40
CA SER A 466 -11.32 13.63 -0.66
C SER A 466 -11.35 12.19 -1.19
N SER A 467 -11.31 12.08 -2.50
CA SER A 467 -11.12 10.88 -3.29
C SER A 467 -9.65 10.66 -3.66
N GLU A 468 -8.82 11.69 -3.51
CA GLU A 468 -7.39 11.69 -3.78
C GLU A 468 -6.57 11.37 -2.52
N ASP A 469 -5.34 10.88 -2.68
CA ASP A 469 -4.46 10.62 -1.54
C ASP A 469 -4.08 11.92 -0.80
N PRO A 470 -3.98 11.92 0.53
CA PRO A 470 -3.57 13.11 1.29
C PRO A 470 -2.14 13.53 0.95
N VAL A 471 -1.81 14.81 1.18
CA VAL A 471 -0.41 15.28 1.12
C VAL A 471 0.35 14.67 2.29
N GLY A 472 1.43 13.96 2.01
CA GLY A 472 2.28 13.32 3.02
C GLY A 472 3.46 14.20 3.42
N LEU A 473 3.71 14.39 4.71
CA LEU A 473 4.98 14.90 5.22
C LEU A 473 5.72 13.76 5.89
N LEU A 474 6.87 13.40 5.33
CA LEU A 474 7.69 12.36 5.93
C LEU A 474 8.45 12.92 7.13
N THR A 475 9.07 12.04 7.91
CA THR A 475 9.83 12.41 9.10
C THR A 475 10.83 13.55 8.79
N PRO A 476 10.84 14.65 9.57
CA PRO A 476 11.85 15.69 9.44
C PRO A 476 13.24 15.15 9.78
N LYS A 477 14.28 15.70 9.15
CA LYS A 477 15.68 15.32 9.36
C LYS A 477 16.53 16.53 9.74
N ILE A 478 17.54 16.33 10.58
CA ILE A 478 18.40 17.42 11.06
C ILE A 478 19.89 17.15 10.86
N GLY A 479 20.67 18.21 10.61
CA GLY A 479 22.12 18.14 10.40
C GLY A 479 22.52 17.90 8.94
N LYS A 480 23.85 17.85 8.69
CA LYS A 480 24.47 17.41 7.42
C LYS A 480 25.77 16.65 7.76
N PRO A 481 25.89 15.34 7.45
CA PRO A 481 24.84 14.47 6.87
C PRO A 481 23.60 14.41 7.76
N TYR A 482 22.44 14.16 7.14
CA TYR A 482 21.16 14.21 7.84
C TYR A 482 21.02 13.03 8.82
N SER A 483 20.65 13.34 10.06
CA SER A 483 20.22 12.36 11.04
C SER A 483 18.78 11.90 10.76
N GLU A 484 18.57 10.59 10.79
CA GLU A 484 17.26 9.94 10.62
C GLU A 484 16.65 9.52 11.97
N GLU A 485 17.20 10.01 13.08
CA GLU A 485 16.86 9.57 14.43
C GLU A 485 15.36 9.66 14.77
N PHE A 486 14.64 10.58 14.14
CA PHE A 486 13.21 10.79 14.39
C PHE A 486 12.33 9.73 13.71
N SER A 487 12.85 8.93 12.77
CA SER A 487 12.05 7.92 12.06
C SER A 487 11.72 6.70 12.95
N LYS A 488 12.32 6.63 14.15
CA LYS A 488 12.19 5.56 15.14
C LYS A 488 11.50 5.96 16.43
N LYS A 489 11.22 7.24 16.60
CA LYS A 489 10.81 7.83 17.87
C LYS A 489 9.34 8.21 17.81
N GLU A 490 8.64 7.99 18.91
CA GLU A 490 7.37 8.66 19.17
C GLU A 490 7.64 10.07 19.74
N ALA A 491 6.73 11.01 19.53
CA ALA A 491 6.83 12.35 20.10
C ALA A 491 6.91 12.24 21.63
N THR A 492 7.83 12.99 22.23
CA THR A 492 7.94 13.02 23.70
C THR A 492 6.76 13.75 24.34
N ASP A 493 6.12 14.65 23.58
CA ASP A 493 4.95 15.40 24.02
C ASP A 493 4.08 15.81 22.81
N VAL A 494 2.77 15.89 23.02
CA VAL A 494 1.78 16.32 22.02
C VAL A 494 0.75 17.25 22.65
N GLU A 495 0.61 18.45 22.09
CA GLU A 495 -0.34 19.47 22.56
C GLU A 495 -1.41 19.76 21.50
N TYR A 496 -2.65 19.91 21.95
CA TYR A 496 -3.80 20.30 21.13
C TYR A 496 -4.24 21.72 21.51
N ILE A 497 -4.18 22.66 20.58
CA ILE A 497 -4.46 24.08 20.83
C ILE A 497 -5.60 24.53 19.93
N GLU A 498 -6.70 24.97 20.55
CA GLU A 498 -7.84 25.55 19.85
C GLU A 498 -7.67 27.07 19.72
N LEU A 499 -7.60 27.58 18.49
CA LEU A 499 -7.60 29.01 18.17
C LEU A 499 -8.96 29.41 17.58
N PRO A 500 -9.34 30.70 17.60
CA PRO A 500 -10.59 31.14 16.96
C PRO A 500 -10.70 30.74 15.48
N GLU A 501 -9.62 30.87 14.72
CA GLU A 501 -9.56 30.62 13.28
C GLU A 501 -9.11 29.21 12.89
N ALA A 502 -8.37 28.51 13.76
CA ALA A 502 -7.70 27.26 13.41
C ALA A 502 -7.61 26.27 14.59
N PHE A 503 -7.24 25.03 14.30
CA PHE A 503 -6.83 24.04 15.29
C PHE A 503 -5.34 23.74 15.12
N VAL A 504 -4.57 23.62 16.20
CA VAL A 504 -3.14 23.30 16.12
C VAL A 504 -2.86 22.00 16.85
N ILE A 505 -2.15 21.10 16.18
CA ILE A 505 -1.45 19.99 16.84
C ILE A 505 0.05 20.31 16.86
N LYS A 506 0.64 20.31 18.05
CA LYS A 506 2.08 20.49 18.27
C LYS A 506 2.68 19.16 18.71
N THR A 507 3.76 18.74 18.06
CA THR A 507 4.55 17.56 18.46
C THR A 507 5.95 17.99 18.88
N THR A 508 6.54 17.30 19.85
CA THR A 508 7.89 17.57 20.37
C THR A 508 8.79 16.35 20.17
N LEU A 509 9.95 16.56 19.55
CA LEU A 509 10.96 15.55 19.27
C LEU A 509 12.31 15.95 19.89
N ALA A 510 12.95 15.03 20.61
CA ALA A 510 14.26 15.26 21.24
C ALA A 510 15.41 14.67 20.39
N SER A 511 16.37 15.52 20.02
CA SER A 511 17.54 15.12 19.25
C SER A 511 18.64 14.53 20.14
N GLU A 512 19.14 13.37 19.73
CA GLU A 512 20.37 12.74 20.22
C GLU A 512 21.59 13.23 19.41
N ALA A 513 21.44 13.44 18.09
CA ALA A 513 22.53 13.91 17.24
C ALA A 513 22.99 15.33 17.63
N PHE A 514 22.08 16.15 18.14
CA PHE A 514 22.31 17.52 18.60
C PHE A 514 21.81 17.70 20.03
N SER A 515 22.11 16.79 20.95
CA SER A 515 21.58 16.85 22.33
C SER A 515 22.03 18.11 23.10
N PRO A 516 21.15 18.78 23.89
CA PRO A 516 19.72 18.51 24.14
C PRO A 516 18.77 19.38 23.28
N LEU A 517 18.98 19.47 21.97
CA LEU A 517 18.09 20.21 21.08
C LEU A 517 16.73 19.53 20.94
N LEU A 518 15.65 20.32 21.06
CA LEU A 518 14.29 19.88 20.76
C LEU A 518 13.82 20.46 19.43
N LEU A 519 13.01 19.69 18.71
CA LEU A 519 12.28 20.12 17.52
C LEU A 519 10.78 20.08 17.84
N HIS A 520 10.16 21.25 17.94
CA HIS A 520 8.70 21.37 17.94
C HIS A 520 8.21 21.49 16.50
N THR A 521 7.14 20.78 16.16
CA THR A 521 6.43 20.94 14.88
C THR A 521 4.97 21.27 15.15
N TYR A 522 4.52 22.42 14.63
CA TYR A 522 3.17 22.93 14.74
C TYR A 522 2.45 22.75 13.41
N LEU A 523 1.32 22.05 13.44
CA LEU A 523 0.44 21.82 12.30
C LEU A 523 -0.86 22.58 12.55
N LYS A 524 -0.95 23.79 12.00
CA LYS A 524 -2.11 24.68 12.16
C LYS A 524 -3.12 24.45 11.03
N VAL A 525 -4.25 23.88 11.37
CA VAL A 525 -5.32 23.42 10.48
C VAL A 525 -6.45 24.44 10.42
N TYR A 526 -6.69 24.99 9.24
CA TYR A 526 -7.80 25.90 8.96
C TYR A 526 -8.99 25.13 8.35
N GLY A 527 -10.21 25.64 8.58
CA GLY A 527 -11.44 24.94 8.19
C GLY A 527 -11.70 24.92 6.68
N GLU A 528 -11.09 25.86 5.95
CA GLU A 528 -11.17 26.06 4.51
C GLU A 528 -10.16 25.22 3.69
N GLY A 529 -9.33 24.42 4.35
CA GLY A 529 -8.38 23.50 3.69
C GLY A 529 -6.91 23.94 3.69
N LEU A 530 -6.57 25.06 4.33
CA LEU A 530 -5.18 25.46 4.55
C LEU A 530 -4.59 24.74 5.78
N VAL A 531 -3.38 24.24 5.65
CA VAL A 531 -2.56 23.79 6.79
C VAL A 531 -1.21 24.49 6.74
N GLU A 532 -0.82 25.11 7.85
CA GLU A 532 0.51 25.71 8.02
C GLU A 532 1.37 24.79 8.89
N VAL A 533 2.56 24.44 8.38
CA VAL A 533 3.56 23.64 9.08
C VAL A 533 4.70 24.56 9.50
N LYS A 534 4.87 24.73 10.82
CA LYS A 534 5.94 25.53 11.40
C LYS A 534 6.82 24.66 12.27
N HIS A 535 8.13 24.85 12.18
CA HIS A 535 9.08 24.20 13.07
C HIS A 535 9.69 25.21 14.04
N GLU A 536 10.06 24.75 15.23
CA GLU A 536 10.81 25.54 16.21
C GLU A 536 11.89 24.65 16.84
N PHE A 537 13.14 25.09 16.71
CA PHE A 537 14.23 24.52 17.46
C PHE A 537 14.32 25.18 18.83
N VAL A 538 14.41 24.38 19.89
CA VAL A 538 14.60 24.86 21.27
C VAL A 538 15.94 24.34 21.79
N ASN A 539 16.87 25.25 22.07
CA ASN A 539 18.16 24.93 22.68
C ASN A 539 18.12 25.16 24.18
N ASP A 540 17.69 24.15 24.95
CA ASP A 540 17.65 24.20 26.41
C ASP A 540 19.03 24.02 27.07
N SER A 541 20.10 23.97 26.28
CA SER A 541 21.46 23.81 26.77
C SER A 541 22.11 25.14 27.20
N ILE A 542 23.34 25.02 27.71
CA ILE A 542 24.20 26.16 28.07
C ILE A 542 25.19 26.54 26.94
N GLU A 543 25.22 25.77 25.84
CA GLU A 543 26.15 25.97 24.72
C GLU A 543 25.39 26.36 23.44
N ALA A 544 26.06 27.07 22.54
CA ALA A 544 25.48 27.40 21.24
C ALA A 544 25.64 26.22 20.28
N ILE A 545 24.56 25.84 19.59
CA ILE A 545 24.60 24.79 18.57
C ILE A 545 24.84 25.44 17.22
N GLN A 546 25.90 25.05 16.52
CA GLN A 546 26.32 25.67 15.26
C GLN A 546 25.88 24.82 14.06
N SER A 547 25.53 25.48 12.96
CA SER A 547 25.33 24.90 11.62
C SER A 547 24.31 23.75 11.57
N VAL A 548 23.09 24.01 12.05
CA VAL A 548 22.00 23.04 12.02
C VAL A 548 21.16 23.25 10.76
N SER A 549 21.01 22.19 9.95
CA SER A 549 20.04 22.18 8.85
C SER A 549 18.80 21.39 9.26
N LEU A 550 17.63 21.77 8.74
CA LEU A 550 16.38 21.01 8.84
C LEU A 550 15.90 20.68 7.43
N LEU A 551 15.56 19.42 7.17
CA LEU A 551 14.94 18.97 5.94
C LEU A 551 13.56 18.41 6.27
N GLN A 552 12.51 18.96 5.64
CA GLN A 552 11.15 18.45 5.72
C GLN A 552 10.77 17.85 4.36
N PRO A 553 10.82 16.51 4.21
CA PRO A 553 10.38 15.87 2.97
C PRO A 553 8.85 15.89 2.87
N ILE A 554 8.37 16.13 1.65
CA ILE A 554 6.95 16.27 1.29
C ILE A 554 6.68 15.37 0.10
N PHE A 555 5.66 14.52 0.23
CA PHE A 555 5.17 13.68 -0.84
C PHE A 555 3.79 14.16 -1.31
N MET A 556 3.74 14.52 -2.59
CA MET A 556 2.53 14.75 -3.35
C MET A 556 2.77 14.24 -4.78
N GLU A 557 1.77 13.62 -5.39
CA GLU A 557 1.86 13.19 -6.79
C GLU A 557 1.80 14.40 -7.72
N PHE A 558 2.66 14.44 -8.75
CA PHE A 558 2.76 15.58 -9.68
C PHE A 558 1.77 15.54 -10.86
N LYS A 559 0.58 14.98 -10.63
CA LYS A 559 -0.51 14.88 -11.62
C LYS A 559 -0.99 16.27 -12.04
N SER A 560 -0.92 16.54 -13.34
CA SER A 560 -1.22 17.85 -13.93
C SER A 560 -0.55 19.03 -13.20
N ALA A 561 0.71 18.84 -12.77
CA ALA A 561 1.40 19.82 -11.94
C ALA A 561 1.65 21.15 -12.66
N ALA A 562 1.47 22.25 -11.96
CA ALA A 562 1.94 23.57 -12.35
C ALA A 562 3.17 23.91 -11.50
N ILE A 563 4.31 24.10 -12.18
CA ILE A 563 5.62 24.32 -11.55
C ILE A 563 6.25 25.58 -12.14
N PRO A 564 6.58 26.59 -11.32
CA PRO A 564 7.23 27.80 -11.80
C PRO A 564 8.70 27.52 -12.15
N GLN A 565 9.08 27.59 -13.43
CA GLN A 565 10.46 27.39 -13.89
C GLN A 565 10.96 28.56 -14.74
N GLN A 566 12.16 29.05 -14.43
CA GLN A 566 12.86 30.09 -15.20
C GLN A 566 11.98 31.32 -15.56
N GLY A 567 11.08 31.74 -14.67
CA GLY A 567 10.18 32.88 -14.89
C GLY A 567 8.95 32.58 -15.75
N GLN A 568 8.68 31.31 -16.03
CA GLN A 568 7.45 30.80 -16.65
C GLN A 568 6.80 29.76 -15.72
N VAL A 569 5.59 29.28 -16.06
CA VAL A 569 4.96 28.15 -15.37
C VAL A 569 4.86 26.99 -16.33
N MET A 570 5.63 25.93 -16.04
CA MET A 570 5.49 24.65 -16.71
C MET A 570 4.19 23.99 -16.22
N LYS A 571 3.38 23.54 -17.16
CA LYS A 571 2.19 22.73 -16.87
C LYS A 571 2.43 21.32 -17.36
N GLY A 572 2.30 20.34 -16.47
CA GLY A 572 2.18 18.94 -16.84
C GLY A 572 0.85 18.73 -17.54
N HIS A 573 0.85 18.69 -18.87
CA HIS A 573 -0.28 18.18 -19.65
C HIS A 573 -0.04 16.74 -20.12
N GLU A 574 1.20 16.26 -19.95
CA GLU A 574 1.61 14.89 -20.25
C GLU A 574 1.25 13.96 -19.10
N ALA A 575 0.89 12.72 -19.41
CA ALA A 575 0.49 11.71 -18.43
C ALA A 575 1.67 11.14 -17.60
N LEU A 576 2.89 11.64 -17.82
CA LEU A 576 4.16 10.95 -17.58
C LEU A 576 5.05 11.56 -16.48
N ILE A 577 4.57 12.54 -15.71
CA ILE A 577 5.38 13.15 -14.63
C ILE A 577 4.82 12.72 -13.26
N PRO A 578 5.10 11.49 -12.79
CA PRO A 578 4.64 11.05 -11.47
C PRO A 578 5.52 11.62 -10.32
N PHE A 579 6.84 11.77 -10.53
CA PHE A 579 7.83 12.02 -9.47
C PHE A 579 8.75 13.23 -9.70
N MET A 580 9.42 13.70 -8.63
CA MET A 580 10.36 14.83 -8.68
C MET A 580 11.63 14.57 -9.49
N GLU A 581 11.98 13.31 -9.79
CA GLU A 581 13.18 12.96 -10.55
C GLU A 581 13.18 13.52 -11.98
N TYR A 582 11.99 13.69 -12.57
CA TYR A 582 11.79 14.27 -13.89
C TYR A 582 11.87 15.81 -13.89
N ILE A 583 11.90 16.44 -12.72
CA ILE A 583 11.85 17.90 -12.56
C ILE A 583 13.24 18.42 -12.22
N ARG A 584 13.71 19.41 -12.98
CA ARG A 584 14.91 20.19 -12.63
C ARG A 584 14.57 21.15 -11.49
N ASP A 585 14.79 20.70 -10.25
CA ASP A 585 14.51 21.46 -9.04
C ASP A 585 15.27 22.80 -8.96
N LYS A 586 16.52 22.84 -9.45
CA LYS A 586 17.34 24.06 -9.54
C LYS A 586 16.74 25.15 -10.44
N ASP A 587 15.81 24.80 -11.33
CA ASP A 587 15.14 25.74 -12.22
C ASP A 587 13.86 26.35 -11.60
N ILE A 588 13.42 25.90 -10.41
CA ILE A 588 12.21 26.39 -9.74
C ILE A 588 12.39 27.87 -9.38
N SER A 589 11.63 28.75 -10.02
CA SER A 589 11.80 30.20 -9.92
C SER A 589 10.90 30.89 -8.90
N GLU A 590 9.83 30.23 -8.47
CA GLU A 590 8.92 30.74 -7.42
C GLU A 590 8.67 29.64 -6.38
N ARG A 591 8.33 30.04 -5.15
CA ARG A 591 8.31 29.15 -3.98
C ARG A 591 6.96 28.45 -3.76
N TRP A 592 6.41 27.88 -4.84
CA TRP A 592 5.16 27.13 -4.80
C TRP A 592 5.10 26.03 -5.86
N LEU A 593 4.30 25.01 -5.56
CA LEU A 593 3.90 23.90 -6.43
C LEU A 593 2.37 23.76 -6.36
N PHE A 594 1.75 23.29 -7.44
CA PHE A 594 0.30 23.07 -7.47
C PHE A 594 -0.05 21.86 -8.33
N THR A 595 -1.04 21.08 -7.92
CA THR A 595 -1.58 19.95 -8.70
C THR A 595 -3.09 19.98 -8.70
N LYS A 596 -3.68 19.45 -9.79
CA LYS A 596 -5.12 19.32 -9.95
C LYS A 596 -5.44 17.98 -10.59
N SER A 597 -6.13 17.12 -9.86
CA SER A 597 -6.51 15.77 -10.30
C SER A 597 -7.93 15.49 -9.87
N MET A 598 -8.74 14.89 -10.75
CA MET A 598 -10.15 14.54 -10.51
C MET A 598 -11.03 15.67 -9.91
N GLY A 599 -10.70 16.94 -10.18
CA GLY A 599 -11.42 18.11 -9.66
C GLY A 599 -10.97 18.59 -8.28
N GLU A 600 -10.08 17.85 -7.62
CA GLU A 600 -9.42 18.25 -6.38
C GLU A 600 -8.11 18.99 -6.65
N THR A 601 -7.71 19.84 -5.72
CA THR A 601 -6.51 20.66 -5.86
C THR A 601 -5.62 20.59 -4.64
N LYS A 602 -4.32 20.50 -4.87
CA LYS A 602 -3.30 20.52 -3.81
C LYS A 602 -2.27 21.58 -4.14
N GLY A 603 -1.91 22.39 -3.16
CA GLY A 603 -0.88 23.41 -3.28
C GLY A 603 0.15 23.27 -2.17
N VAL A 604 1.43 23.48 -2.49
CA VAL A 604 2.51 23.58 -1.50
C VAL A 604 3.25 24.89 -1.75
N ALA A 605 3.55 25.65 -0.69
CA ALA A 605 4.37 26.86 -0.75
C ALA A 605 5.30 26.95 0.45
N TRP A 606 6.43 27.63 0.30
CA TRP A 606 7.46 27.75 1.34
C TRP A 606 8.06 29.16 1.44
N PRO A 607 8.63 29.54 2.59
CA PRO A 607 9.12 30.90 2.83
C PRO A 607 10.45 31.19 2.11
N ASP A 608 10.91 32.44 2.14
CA ASP A 608 12.12 32.90 1.43
C ASP A 608 13.42 32.49 2.11
N ASP A 609 13.35 32.19 3.41
CA ASP A 609 14.44 31.64 4.20
C ASP A 609 14.58 30.10 4.06
N ALA A 610 13.77 29.48 3.19
CA ALA A 610 13.82 28.06 2.87
C ALA A 610 14.05 27.79 1.39
N VAL A 611 14.63 26.62 1.09
CA VAL A 611 14.88 26.16 -0.28
C VAL A 611 14.05 24.91 -0.55
N GLY A 612 13.17 24.98 -1.54
CA GLY A 612 12.48 23.82 -2.11
C GLY A 612 13.42 23.10 -3.07
N LYS A 613 13.60 21.79 -2.89
CA LYS A 613 14.57 20.99 -3.64
C LYS A 613 14.10 19.55 -3.84
N LYS A 614 14.78 18.84 -4.73
CA LYS A 614 14.64 17.39 -4.89
C LYS A 614 15.30 16.65 -3.72
N ASP A 615 14.60 15.64 -3.20
CA ASP A 615 15.08 14.65 -2.22
C ASP A 615 14.80 13.24 -2.76
N ASP A 616 15.72 12.72 -3.58
CA ASP A 616 15.56 11.47 -4.34
C ASP A 616 14.31 11.57 -5.26
N TRP A 617 13.35 10.66 -5.14
CA TRP A 617 12.06 10.69 -5.87
C TRP A 617 11.03 11.70 -5.31
N ARG A 618 11.33 12.39 -4.21
CA ARG A 618 10.40 13.27 -3.45
C ARG A 618 10.78 14.75 -3.54
N PHE A 619 9.86 15.62 -3.11
CA PHE A 619 10.14 17.04 -2.87
C PHE A 619 10.51 17.26 -1.40
N ALA A 620 11.33 18.26 -1.10
CA ALA A 620 11.62 18.64 0.29
C ALA A 620 11.83 20.14 0.43
N VAL A 621 11.57 20.66 1.63
CA VAL A 621 11.89 22.03 2.03
C VAL A 621 13.05 21.98 3.02
N GLU A 622 14.13 22.68 2.71
CA GLU A 622 15.36 22.75 3.49
C GLU A 622 15.53 24.13 4.13
N TYR A 623 15.82 24.14 5.44
CA TYR A 623 16.23 25.33 6.20
C TYR A 623 17.69 25.17 6.64
N SER A 624 18.43 26.27 6.65
CA SER A 624 19.81 26.33 7.18
C SER A 624 19.89 27.36 8.29
N VAL A 625 20.38 26.94 9.46
CA VAL A 625 20.53 27.79 10.65
C VAL A 625 22.00 27.83 11.06
N ASP A 626 22.61 29.01 10.97
CA ASP A 626 24.04 29.20 11.28
C ASP A 626 24.38 28.90 12.74
N SER A 627 23.55 29.37 13.67
CA SER A 627 23.70 29.09 15.10
C SER A 627 22.38 29.23 15.85
N ILE A 628 22.20 28.43 16.91
CA ILE A 628 21.12 28.54 17.88
C ILE A 628 21.78 28.78 19.24
N GLN A 629 21.58 29.96 19.81
CA GLN A 629 22.19 30.38 21.07
C GLN A 629 21.61 29.61 22.27
N PRO A 630 22.31 29.56 23.42
CA PRO A 630 21.77 28.96 24.63
C PRO A 630 20.42 29.60 25.02
N GLN A 631 19.43 28.78 25.34
CA GLN A 631 18.07 29.19 25.71
C GLN A 631 17.32 29.95 24.59
N GLU A 632 17.77 29.84 23.34
CA GLU A 632 17.10 30.43 22.18
C GLU A 632 16.08 29.45 21.58
N ASN A 633 14.93 30.00 21.19
CA ASN A 633 13.96 29.34 20.33
C ASN A 633 14.06 29.90 18.91
N LYS A 634 14.41 29.05 17.94
CA LYS A 634 14.52 29.43 16.53
C LYS A 634 13.33 28.90 15.75
N CYS A 635 12.42 29.78 15.34
CA CYS A 635 11.27 29.47 14.51
C CYS A 635 11.63 29.41 13.01
N LEU A 636 11.06 28.44 12.28
CA LEU A 636 11.22 28.21 10.85
C LEU A 636 9.84 27.97 10.21
N GLY A 637 9.62 28.48 8.99
CA GLY A 637 8.35 28.34 8.27
C GLY A 637 7.46 29.60 8.28
N PRO A 638 6.18 29.49 7.89
CA PRO A 638 5.46 28.24 7.65
C PRO A 638 5.64 27.68 6.23
N ILE A 639 5.68 26.36 6.11
CA ILE A 639 5.30 25.68 4.87
C ILE A 639 3.77 25.71 4.80
N GLN A 640 3.21 26.13 3.68
CA GLN A 640 1.77 26.22 3.48
C GLN A 640 1.29 25.10 2.57
N ILE A 641 0.28 24.36 3.01
CA ILE A 641 -0.31 23.23 2.28
C ILE A 641 -1.79 23.52 2.10
N GLY A 642 -2.21 23.69 0.85
CA GLY A 642 -3.60 23.93 0.47
C GLY A 642 -4.25 22.64 -0.03
N VAL A 643 -5.38 22.25 0.56
CA VAL A 643 -6.23 21.16 0.08
C VAL A 643 -7.58 21.74 -0.33
N ASN A 644 -7.90 21.69 -1.62
CA ASN A 644 -9.13 22.25 -2.22
C ASN A 644 -9.36 23.75 -1.95
N ILE A 645 -8.30 24.49 -1.63
CA ILE A 645 -8.35 25.93 -1.32
C ILE A 645 -8.50 26.81 -2.57
N SER A 646 -7.91 26.40 -3.70
CA SER A 646 -7.83 27.18 -4.94
C SER A 646 -8.26 26.34 -6.14
N PRO A 647 -9.05 26.88 -7.08
CA PRO A 647 -9.58 26.12 -8.23
C PRO A 647 -8.53 25.80 -9.30
N ASP A 648 -7.42 26.54 -9.32
CA ASP A 648 -6.31 26.44 -10.27
C ASP A 648 -5.02 27.04 -9.68
N TRP A 649 -3.90 26.82 -10.37
CA TRP A 649 -2.59 27.30 -9.95
C TRP A 649 -2.48 28.83 -9.98
N GLN A 650 -3.25 29.53 -10.82
CA GLN A 650 -3.23 30.99 -10.87
C GLN A 650 -3.74 31.58 -9.57
N LYS A 651 -4.84 31.04 -9.04
CA LYS A 651 -5.41 31.45 -7.75
C LYS A 651 -4.54 31.01 -6.57
N TRP A 652 -3.91 29.84 -6.66
CA TRP A 652 -2.90 29.44 -5.67
C TRP A 652 -1.70 30.39 -5.66
N ARG A 653 -1.16 30.73 -6.83
CA ARG A 653 -0.08 31.71 -6.98
C ARG A 653 -0.49 33.10 -6.49
N GLU A 654 -1.71 33.55 -6.76
CA GLU A 654 -2.26 34.81 -6.24
C GLU A 654 -2.37 34.79 -4.71
N PHE A 655 -2.80 33.67 -4.12
CA PHE A 655 -2.79 33.49 -2.67
C PHE A 655 -1.37 33.59 -2.10
N VAL A 656 -0.37 33.02 -2.77
CA VAL A 656 1.04 33.03 -2.33
C VAL A 656 1.72 34.40 -2.58
N LEU A 657 1.37 35.13 -3.64
CA LEU A 657 2.10 36.34 -4.10
C LEU A 657 1.32 37.67 -4.02
N GLY A 658 -0.02 37.68 -3.95
CA GLY A 658 -0.89 38.87 -3.87
C GLY A 658 -1.69 39.29 -5.15
N ASP A 659 -2.60 40.25 -4.97
CA ASP A 659 -3.84 40.62 -5.74
C ASP A 659 -3.79 41.03 -7.25
N ASN A 660 -2.78 40.67 -8.05
CA ASN A 660 -2.72 41.11 -9.47
C ASN A 660 -2.82 39.97 -10.51
N ALA A 661 -3.74 39.02 -10.34
CA ALA A 661 -3.96 37.91 -11.30
C ALA A 661 -5.41 37.82 -11.82
N PRO A 662 -5.69 38.09 -13.12
CA PRO A 662 -7.03 37.90 -13.69
C PRO A 662 -7.33 36.43 -14.06
N ASN A 663 -8.59 35.99 -13.94
CA ASN A 663 -9.03 34.61 -14.23
C ASN A 663 -10.36 34.54 -15.03
N ILE A 664 -10.55 33.49 -15.87
CA ILE A 664 -11.76 33.18 -16.68
C ILE A 664 -12.06 31.65 -16.67
N LYS A 665 -13.33 31.26 -16.84
CA LYS A 665 -13.92 29.90 -16.71
C LYS A 665 -14.36 29.30 -18.07
N GLU A 666 -14.41 27.96 -18.17
CA GLU A 666 -15.07 27.23 -19.28
C GLU A 666 -15.96 26.07 -18.76
N THR A 667 -17.08 25.80 -19.46
CA THR A 667 -18.10 24.77 -19.18
C THR A 667 -18.62 24.20 -20.52
N SER A 668 -18.94 22.91 -20.61
CA SER A 668 -19.61 22.30 -21.77
C SER A 668 -21.07 21.91 -21.46
N MET A 669 -22.00 22.15 -22.40
CA MET A 669 -23.45 22.25 -22.11
C MET A 669 -24.37 21.48 -23.10
N PHE A 670 -23.82 20.60 -23.96
CA PHE A 670 -24.57 19.89 -25.02
C PHE A 670 -24.17 18.41 -25.12
N ALA A 671 -25.14 17.50 -25.28
CA ALA A 671 -24.92 16.05 -25.42
C ALA A 671 -25.87 15.40 -26.45
N LEU A 672 -25.46 14.23 -26.98
CA LEU A 672 -26.25 13.37 -27.87
C LEU A 672 -26.39 11.99 -27.23
N GLU A 673 -27.61 11.61 -26.86
CA GLU A 673 -27.90 10.40 -26.06
C GLU A 673 -29.07 9.61 -26.66
N ALA A 674 -29.18 8.31 -26.35
CA ALA A 674 -30.39 7.54 -26.66
C ALA A 674 -31.59 8.03 -25.81
N GLU A 675 -32.79 8.06 -26.40
CA GLU A 675 -34.04 8.38 -25.69
C GLU A 675 -34.29 7.32 -24.61
N ASP A 676 -34.72 7.76 -23.42
CA ASP A 676 -34.87 6.95 -22.20
C ASP A 676 -33.58 6.31 -21.63
N GLY A 677 -32.39 6.69 -22.12
CA GLY A 677 -31.11 6.15 -21.65
C GLY A 677 -30.80 4.72 -22.16
N ALA A 678 -31.57 4.21 -23.11
CA ALA A 678 -31.45 2.85 -23.65
C ALA A 678 -30.25 2.68 -24.61
N PHE A 679 -29.02 2.60 -24.07
CA PHE A 679 -27.81 2.36 -24.84
C PHE A 679 -27.57 0.87 -25.19
N ILE A 680 -28.46 -0.03 -24.77
CA ILE A 680 -28.50 -1.46 -25.15
C ILE A 680 -29.81 -1.73 -25.90
N SER A 681 -29.73 -2.41 -27.04
CA SER A 681 -30.88 -2.77 -27.90
C SER A 681 -30.70 -4.17 -28.50
N ARG A 682 -31.73 -4.75 -29.10
CA ARG A 682 -31.62 -6.02 -29.85
C ARG A 682 -31.56 -5.81 -31.36
N VAL A 683 -30.97 -6.76 -32.09
CA VAL A 683 -30.96 -6.74 -33.57
C VAL A 683 -32.38 -6.55 -34.10
N GLY A 684 -32.56 -5.52 -34.93
CA GLY A 684 -33.85 -5.20 -35.57
C GLY A 684 -34.71 -4.16 -34.83
N GLU A 685 -34.34 -3.78 -33.60
CA GLU A 685 -34.99 -2.69 -32.86
C GLU A 685 -34.56 -1.32 -33.40
N SER A 686 -35.43 -0.33 -33.25
CA SER A 686 -35.14 1.06 -33.62
C SER A 686 -34.94 1.88 -32.35
N VAL A 687 -33.76 2.48 -32.22
CA VAL A 687 -33.37 3.32 -31.09
C VAL A 687 -33.52 4.78 -31.50
N ASP A 688 -34.23 5.55 -30.69
CA ASP A 688 -34.35 7.00 -30.84
C ASP A 688 -33.16 7.68 -30.17
N TYR A 689 -32.43 8.57 -30.86
CA TYR A 689 -31.33 9.37 -30.31
C TYR A 689 -31.75 10.84 -30.25
N ALA A 690 -31.57 11.50 -29.11
CA ALA A 690 -31.92 12.90 -28.90
C ALA A 690 -30.68 13.78 -28.68
N PHE A 691 -30.52 14.83 -29.50
CA PHE A 691 -29.60 15.93 -29.21
C PHE A 691 -30.32 17.00 -28.38
N ARG A 692 -29.79 17.40 -27.22
CA ARG A 692 -30.43 18.33 -26.27
C ARG A 692 -29.52 19.52 -25.91
N SER A 693 -30.14 20.69 -25.69
CA SER A 693 -29.51 21.89 -25.10
C SER A 693 -29.95 22.03 -23.64
N LEU A 694 -29.01 22.18 -22.70
CA LEU A 694 -29.31 22.23 -21.25
C LEU A 694 -29.64 23.63 -20.71
N LEU A 695 -29.65 24.68 -21.54
CA LEU A 695 -29.87 26.08 -21.08
C LEU A 695 -30.84 26.91 -21.91
N THR A 696 -31.15 26.52 -23.15
CA THR A 696 -32.03 27.31 -24.02
C THR A 696 -33.39 26.64 -24.20
N PRO A 697 -34.50 27.40 -24.23
CA PRO A 697 -35.84 26.85 -24.44
C PRO A 697 -36.09 26.34 -25.87
N TYR A 698 -35.07 26.34 -26.74
CA TYR A 698 -35.12 25.83 -28.11
C TYR A 698 -33.72 25.39 -28.58
N VAL A 699 -33.67 24.47 -29.53
CA VAL A 699 -32.48 24.05 -30.29
C VAL A 699 -32.57 24.64 -31.69
N HIS A 700 -31.55 25.41 -32.11
CA HIS A 700 -31.52 26.05 -33.44
C HIS A 700 -30.26 25.64 -34.21
N GLY A 701 -30.44 24.86 -35.28
CA GLY A 701 -29.36 24.38 -36.14
C GLY A 701 -29.70 23.12 -36.92
N THR A 702 -28.69 22.50 -37.51
CA THR A 702 -28.74 21.25 -38.28
C THR A 702 -27.95 20.18 -37.54
N LEU A 703 -28.59 19.08 -37.16
CA LEU A 703 -27.96 17.86 -36.64
C LEU A 703 -27.78 16.85 -37.79
N ARG A 704 -26.55 16.33 -37.93
CA ARG A 704 -26.19 15.30 -38.90
C ARG A 704 -25.60 14.10 -38.18
N VAL A 705 -26.26 12.95 -38.21
CA VAL A 705 -25.81 11.73 -37.52
C VAL A 705 -25.44 10.66 -38.56
N LYS A 706 -24.25 10.07 -38.43
CA LYS A 706 -23.79 8.93 -39.22
C LYS A 706 -23.87 7.67 -38.39
N ASN A 707 -24.45 6.63 -38.97
CA ASN A 707 -24.41 5.25 -38.49
C ASN A 707 -24.00 4.36 -39.67
N GLY A 708 -23.42 3.17 -39.44
CA GLY A 708 -22.87 2.27 -40.46
C GLY A 708 -23.80 1.94 -41.66
N GLY A 709 -25.09 2.27 -41.60
CA GLY A 709 -26.07 2.17 -42.71
C GLY A 709 -26.51 3.46 -43.39
N GLY A 710 -26.04 4.66 -43.02
CA GLY A 710 -26.44 5.93 -43.67
C GLY A 710 -26.20 7.24 -42.89
N THR A 711 -26.45 8.38 -43.53
CA THR A 711 -26.38 9.73 -42.91
C THR A 711 -27.79 10.31 -42.75
N PHE A 712 -28.17 10.66 -41.52
CA PHE A 712 -29.44 11.29 -41.18
C PHE A 712 -29.23 12.78 -40.92
N ILE A 713 -30.13 13.63 -41.40
CA ILE A 713 -30.07 15.09 -41.25
C ILE A 713 -31.40 15.57 -40.67
N LYS A 714 -31.36 16.38 -39.61
CA LYS A 714 -32.54 17.00 -38.99
C LYS A 714 -32.25 18.47 -38.69
N GLU A 715 -33.20 19.34 -39.00
CA GLU A 715 -33.08 20.79 -38.84
C GLU A 715 -34.16 21.30 -37.89
N ALA A 716 -33.85 22.36 -37.14
CA ALA A 716 -34.82 23.10 -36.34
C ALA A 716 -34.43 24.58 -36.26
N GLY A 717 -35.44 25.43 -36.37
CA GLY A 717 -35.37 26.88 -36.21
C GLY A 717 -35.80 27.34 -34.82
N LYS A 718 -35.55 28.62 -34.53
CA LYS A 718 -36.00 29.25 -33.28
C LYS A 718 -37.53 29.24 -33.10
N GLU A 719 -38.27 29.19 -34.21
CA GLU A 719 -39.74 29.24 -34.25
C GLU A 719 -40.39 27.90 -33.91
N ASP A 720 -39.62 26.81 -33.89
CA ASP A 720 -40.15 25.46 -33.66
C ASP A 720 -40.36 25.15 -32.16
N GLU A 721 -39.84 25.99 -31.25
CA GLU A 721 -39.88 25.80 -29.77
C GLU A 721 -39.45 24.40 -29.28
N ILE A 722 -38.71 23.64 -30.09
CA ILE A 722 -38.27 22.29 -29.72
C ILE A 722 -36.97 22.35 -28.92
N THR A 723 -36.95 21.71 -27.75
CA THR A 723 -35.77 21.60 -26.88
C THR A 723 -34.87 20.40 -27.20
N LYS A 724 -35.28 19.56 -28.17
CA LYS A 724 -34.56 18.35 -28.58
C LYS A 724 -34.73 18.03 -30.07
N MET A 725 -33.70 17.42 -30.68
CA MET A 725 -33.75 16.85 -32.02
C MET A 725 -33.60 15.33 -31.97
N ASN A 726 -34.67 14.59 -32.29
CA ASN A 726 -34.66 13.11 -32.28
C ASN A 726 -34.30 12.50 -33.65
N VAL A 727 -33.46 11.47 -33.67
CA VAL A 727 -33.08 10.67 -34.86
C VAL A 727 -33.30 9.19 -34.54
N LYS A 728 -34.17 8.51 -35.30
CA LYS A 728 -34.42 7.07 -35.16
C LYS A 728 -33.42 6.27 -36.00
N LEU A 729 -32.61 5.42 -35.37
CA LEU A 729 -31.67 4.53 -36.04
C LEU A 729 -32.05 3.07 -35.79
N LYS A 730 -32.03 2.25 -36.84
CA LYS A 730 -32.23 0.80 -36.75
C LYS A 730 -30.89 0.09 -36.90
N HIS A 731 -30.58 -0.81 -35.98
CA HIS A 731 -29.34 -1.60 -35.99
C HIS A 731 -29.64 -3.04 -36.42
N ASN A 732 -29.03 -3.50 -37.51
CA ASN A 732 -29.34 -4.80 -38.12
C ASN A 732 -28.28 -5.89 -37.83
N GLU A 733 -27.21 -5.54 -37.12
CA GLU A 733 -26.11 -6.45 -36.79
C GLU A 733 -25.75 -6.28 -35.31
N PRO A 734 -25.42 -7.37 -34.60
CA PRO A 734 -25.00 -7.29 -33.20
C PRO A 734 -23.62 -6.62 -33.06
N GLY A 735 -23.24 -6.33 -31.81
CA GLY A 735 -21.96 -5.75 -31.42
C GLY A 735 -22.01 -4.29 -30.96
N VAL A 736 -20.85 -3.67 -30.81
CA VAL A 736 -20.71 -2.26 -30.39
C VAL A 736 -20.81 -1.35 -31.60
N LYS A 737 -21.73 -0.38 -31.59
CA LYS A 737 -21.93 0.58 -32.68
C LYS A 737 -21.55 1.99 -32.21
N ALA A 738 -20.48 2.55 -32.78
CA ALA A 738 -20.12 3.95 -32.58
C ALA A 738 -21.02 4.86 -33.43
N ILE A 739 -21.59 5.88 -32.80
CA ILE A 739 -22.53 6.82 -33.43
C ILE A 739 -21.92 8.20 -33.38
N ALA A 740 -21.61 8.75 -34.55
CA ALA A 740 -21.00 10.07 -34.69
C ALA A 740 -22.01 11.07 -35.23
N GLY A 741 -22.15 12.20 -34.54
CA GLY A 741 -23.00 13.33 -34.90
C GLY A 741 -22.20 14.60 -35.15
N GLN A 742 -22.74 15.49 -35.97
CA GLN A 742 -22.28 16.87 -36.11
C GLN A 742 -23.48 17.79 -35.95
N PHE A 743 -23.38 18.77 -35.07
CA PHE A 743 -24.38 19.82 -34.94
C PHE A 743 -23.81 21.14 -35.44
N HIS A 744 -24.57 21.84 -36.27
CA HIS A 744 -24.20 23.16 -36.80
C HIS A 744 -25.31 24.17 -36.53
N SER A 745 -25.00 25.26 -35.84
CA SER A 745 -25.84 26.45 -35.75
C SER A 745 -25.13 27.64 -36.42
N PRO A 746 -25.82 28.77 -36.65
CA PRO A 746 -25.20 29.94 -37.27
C PRO A 746 -23.95 30.48 -36.56
N GLY A 747 -23.78 30.21 -35.25
CA GLY A 747 -22.64 30.69 -34.46
C GLY A 747 -21.70 29.60 -33.92
N GLN A 748 -22.05 28.33 -34.03
CA GLN A 748 -21.33 27.23 -33.36
C GLN A 748 -21.34 25.95 -34.20
N ARG A 749 -20.34 25.10 -33.96
CA ARG A 749 -20.26 23.73 -34.49
C ARG A 749 -19.85 22.80 -33.36
N ALA A 750 -20.45 21.62 -33.31
CA ALA A 750 -20.10 20.57 -32.36
C ALA A 750 -19.95 19.22 -33.09
N ALA A 751 -18.97 18.43 -32.66
CA ALA A 751 -18.88 17.00 -32.96
C ALA A 751 -19.41 16.23 -31.75
N LEU A 752 -20.16 15.16 -32.00
CA LEU A 752 -20.89 14.39 -31.00
C LEU A 752 -20.54 12.91 -31.20
N HIS A 753 -20.28 12.17 -30.13
CA HIS A 753 -19.93 10.76 -30.19
C HIS A 753 -20.64 10.00 -29.07
N THR A 754 -21.21 8.84 -29.37
CA THR A 754 -21.83 7.94 -28.39
C THR A 754 -21.78 6.48 -28.87
N TYR A 755 -22.14 5.52 -28.02
CA TYR A 755 -22.14 4.09 -28.35
C TYR A 755 -23.51 3.44 -28.14
N GLN A 756 -23.78 2.40 -28.92
CA GLN A 756 -24.89 1.46 -28.71
C GLN A 756 -24.36 0.03 -28.65
N LEU A 757 -24.78 -0.74 -27.64
CA LEU A 757 -24.62 -2.19 -27.62
C LEU A 757 -25.83 -2.84 -28.29
N VAL A 758 -25.60 -3.67 -29.30
CA VAL A 758 -26.67 -4.35 -30.03
C VAL A 758 -26.56 -5.86 -29.77
N GLN A 759 -27.46 -6.39 -28.94
CA GLN A 759 -27.53 -7.80 -28.59
C GLN A 759 -27.97 -8.66 -29.79
N GLY A 760 -27.30 -9.80 -29.93
CA GLY A 760 -27.66 -10.85 -30.86
C GLY A 760 -28.87 -11.66 -30.44
N THR A 761 -29.17 -12.70 -31.22
CA THR A 761 -30.21 -13.70 -30.89
C THR A 761 -29.64 -15.00 -30.32
N GLY A 762 -28.32 -15.13 -30.26
CA GLY A 762 -27.65 -16.25 -29.61
C GLY A 762 -27.74 -16.21 -28.08
N ASP A 763 -27.24 -17.26 -27.43
CA ASP A 763 -27.14 -17.37 -25.97
C ASP A 763 -25.68 -17.36 -25.52
N VAL A 764 -25.41 -16.85 -24.31
CA VAL A 764 -24.09 -16.99 -23.66
C VAL A 764 -23.96 -18.40 -23.10
N GLN A 765 -22.98 -19.16 -23.59
CA GLN A 765 -22.67 -20.50 -23.13
C GLN A 765 -21.67 -20.44 -21.97
N VAL A 766 -22.06 -20.97 -20.81
CA VAL A 766 -21.17 -21.14 -19.66
C VAL A 766 -21.00 -22.63 -19.40
N SER A 767 -19.78 -23.13 -19.54
CA SER A 767 -19.51 -24.57 -19.46
C SER A 767 -18.28 -24.87 -18.59
N PRO A 768 -18.35 -25.88 -17.70
CA PRO A 768 -17.17 -26.42 -17.04
C PRO A 768 -16.39 -27.32 -18.02
N GLY A 769 -15.06 -27.25 -17.96
CA GLY A 769 -14.12 -28.08 -18.69
C GLY A 769 -13.05 -28.68 -17.77
N ALA A 770 -12.16 -29.51 -18.32
CA ALA A 770 -11.09 -30.14 -17.56
C ALA A 770 -10.09 -29.13 -16.95
N ASP A 771 -9.94 -27.97 -17.59
CA ASP A 771 -8.97 -26.94 -17.26
C ASP A 771 -9.62 -25.68 -16.62
N GLY A 772 -10.86 -25.82 -16.11
CA GLY A 772 -11.64 -24.73 -15.52
C GLY A 772 -12.93 -24.41 -16.27
N TRP A 773 -13.42 -23.18 -16.16
CA TRP A 773 -14.66 -22.70 -16.76
C TRP A 773 -14.41 -21.91 -18.03
N THR A 774 -15.27 -22.11 -19.03
CA THR A 774 -15.28 -21.34 -20.28
C THR A 774 -16.63 -20.65 -20.45
N VAL A 775 -16.59 -19.35 -20.76
CA VAL A 775 -17.76 -18.58 -21.20
C VAL A 775 -17.56 -18.18 -22.66
N ASP A 776 -18.55 -18.43 -23.51
CA ASP A 776 -18.55 -18.07 -24.93
C ASP A 776 -19.87 -17.38 -25.27
N ASN A 777 -19.81 -16.16 -25.81
CA ASN A 777 -21.01 -15.42 -26.21
C ASN A 777 -21.21 -15.37 -27.73
N GLY A 778 -20.46 -16.15 -28.51
CA GLY A 778 -20.46 -16.19 -29.96
C GLY A 778 -19.40 -15.30 -30.63
N VAL A 779 -18.82 -14.33 -29.91
CA VAL A 779 -17.80 -13.41 -30.45
C VAL A 779 -16.54 -13.31 -29.59
N ILE A 780 -16.68 -13.41 -28.27
CA ILE A 780 -15.59 -13.52 -27.30
C ILE A 780 -15.69 -14.84 -26.55
N SER A 781 -14.54 -15.39 -26.18
CA SER A 781 -14.41 -16.54 -25.29
C SER A 781 -13.49 -16.19 -24.14
N MET A 782 -13.86 -16.55 -22.91
CA MET A 782 -13.12 -16.20 -21.71
C MET A 782 -13.01 -17.40 -20.77
N LYS A 783 -11.93 -17.48 -19.98
CA LYS A 783 -11.65 -18.63 -19.10
C LYS A 783 -11.20 -18.24 -17.70
N ALA A 784 -11.61 -19.04 -16.72
CA ALA A 784 -11.22 -18.95 -15.31
C ALA A 784 -11.00 -20.35 -14.73
N CYS A 785 -10.11 -20.50 -13.75
CA CYS A 785 -9.84 -21.79 -13.10
C CYS A 785 -9.81 -21.62 -11.57
N PRO A 786 -10.59 -22.40 -10.80
CA PRO A 786 -10.62 -22.29 -9.34
C PRO A 786 -9.28 -22.65 -8.67
N ASP A 787 -8.46 -23.49 -9.31
CA ASP A 787 -7.20 -24.03 -8.77
C ASP A 787 -5.94 -23.26 -9.25
N TYR A 788 -6.10 -22.12 -9.92
CA TYR A 788 -4.99 -21.30 -10.45
C TYR A 788 -4.72 -20.04 -9.61
N TYR A 789 -5.20 -18.90 -10.08
CA TYR A 789 -5.16 -17.59 -9.44
C TYR A 789 -6.58 -17.02 -9.54
N PRO A 790 -7.11 -16.37 -8.49
CA PRO A 790 -8.53 -16.01 -8.39
C PRO A 790 -8.90 -14.83 -9.31
N GLY A 791 -8.97 -15.09 -10.61
CA GLY A 791 -9.32 -14.14 -11.64
C GLY A 791 -9.60 -14.78 -13.01
N LEU A 792 -9.97 -13.93 -13.96
CA LEU A 792 -10.10 -14.30 -15.37
C LEU A 792 -8.72 -14.31 -16.02
N TYR A 793 -8.21 -15.47 -16.44
CA TYR A 793 -6.86 -15.55 -17.00
C TYR A 793 -6.81 -15.37 -18.52
N SER A 794 -7.89 -15.66 -19.25
CA SER A 794 -7.92 -15.62 -20.72
C SER A 794 -9.15 -14.87 -21.25
N LEU A 795 -8.94 -14.04 -22.27
CA LEU A 795 -9.96 -13.31 -23.02
C LEU A 795 -9.59 -13.29 -24.51
N SER A 796 -10.24 -14.16 -25.27
CA SER A 796 -10.05 -14.30 -26.71
C SER A 796 -11.13 -13.55 -27.49
N TYR A 797 -10.72 -12.74 -28.48
CA TYR A 797 -11.60 -12.14 -29.47
C TYR A 797 -11.13 -12.52 -30.87
N LYS A 798 -12.05 -13.04 -31.70
CA LYS A 798 -11.72 -13.59 -33.03
C LYS A 798 -10.55 -14.60 -33.01
N GLY A 799 -10.45 -15.41 -31.95
CA GLY A 799 -9.41 -16.42 -31.79
C GLY A 799 -8.03 -15.89 -31.37
N LYS A 800 -7.91 -14.59 -31.05
CA LYS A 800 -6.66 -13.99 -30.55
C LYS A 800 -6.79 -13.66 -29.07
N GLU A 801 -5.83 -14.13 -28.28
CA GLU A 801 -5.71 -13.79 -26.86
C GLU A 801 -5.42 -12.29 -26.69
N THR A 802 -5.85 -11.74 -25.55
CA THR A 802 -5.67 -10.31 -25.21
C THR A 802 -5.04 -10.13 -23.83
N LEU A 803 -5.29 -11.04 -22.90
CA LEU A 803 -4.74 -10.97 -21.55
C LEU A 803 -3.35 -11.58 -21.49
N HIS A 804 -2.56 -11.05 -20.57
CA HIS A 804 -1.29 -11.65 -20.20
C HIS A 804 -1.50 -12.58 -19.01
N HIS A 805 -1.07 -13.83 -19.08
CA HIS A 805 -1.21 -14.78 -17.98
C HIS A 805 -0.08 -15.83 -17.98
N GLN A 806 -0.01 -16.62 -16.90
CA GLN A 806 0.93 -17.74 -16.72
C GLN A 806 0.26 -19.11 -16.49
N TYR A 807 -1.06 -19.19 -16.68
CA TYR A 807 -1.83 -20.43 -16.55
C TYR A 807 -1.12 -21.63 -17.24
N PRO A 808 -0.98 -22.80 -16.57
CA PRO A 808 -1.73 -23.23 -15.39
C PRO A 808 -1.11 -22.93 -14.02
N GLU A 809 0.09 -22.37 -13.92
CA GLU A 809 0.78 -22.16 -12.63
C GLU A 809 1.24 -20.71 -12.47
N ALA A 810 0.84 -20.07 -11.37
CA ALA A 810 1.23 -18.70 -11.09
C ALA A 810 2.69 -18.68 -10.64
N GLY A 811 3.45 -17.68 -11.09
CA GLY A 811 4.89 -17.59 -10.83
C GLY A 811 5.38 -16.16 -10.78
N PRO A 812 6.67 -15.93 -10.53
CA PRO A 812 7.20 -14.57 -10.47
C PRO A 812 7.17 -13.88 -11.85
N ARG A 813 6.85 -12.58 -11.86
CA ARG A 813 6.96 -11.71 -13.02
C ARG A 813 7.12 -10.24 -12.62
N ALA A 814 8.12 -9.55 -13.16
CA ALA A 814 8.44 -8.17 -12.79
C ALA A 814 8.46 -7.96 -11.25
N TRP A 815 7.51 -7.18 -10.72
CA TRP A 815 7.38 -6.89 -9.29
C TRP A 815 6.62 -7.96 -8.51
N TRP A 816 5.78 -8.75 -9.18
CA TRP A 816 4.80 -9.65 -8.55
C TRP A 816 5.35 -11.07 -8.42
N ASN A 817 5.05 -11.72 -7.29
CA ASN A 817 5.26 -13.14 -7.09
C ASN A 817 4.40 -13.63 -5.92
N PRO A 818 3.51 -14.62 -6.12
CA PRO A 818 3.14 -15.18 -7.42
C PRO A 818 2.34 -14.17 -8.26
N TRP A 819 2.47 -14.27 -9.58
CA TRP A 819 1.74 -13.48 -10.57
C TRP A 819 0.89 -14.42 -11.42
N GLY A 820 -0.43 -14.20 -11.40
CA GLY A 820 -1.39 -14.94 -12.22
C GLY A 820 -1.70 -14.26 -13.57
N GLY A 821 -1.49 -12.95 -13.67
CA GLY A 821 -1.96 -12.15 -14.79
C GLY A 821 -3.49 -12.10 -14.87
N GLY A 822 -4.02 -11.77 -16.04
CA GLY A 822 -5.45 -11.70 -16.29
C GLY A 822 -6.14 -10.51 -15.61
N ILE A 823 -7.44 -10.66 -15.31
CA ILE A 823 -8.28 -9.67 -14.65
C ILE A 823 -8.70 -10.19 -13.27
N SER A 824 -8.42 -9.44 -12.21
CA SER A 824 -8.82 -9.82 -10.84
C SER A 824 -9.02 -8.62 -9.93
N TYR A 825 -9.82 -8.81 -8.89
CA TYR A 825 -9.87 -7.96 -7.70
C TYR A 825 -9.11 -8.62 -6.54
N ARG A 826 -8.47 -7.79 -5.72
CA ARG A 826 -7.84 -8.22 -4.46
C ARG A 826 -7.92 -7.13 -3.39
N PHE A 827 -7.93 -7.54 -2.12
CA PHE A 827 -7.77 -6.57 -1.02
C PHE A 827 -6.32 -6.10 -0.98
N HIS A 828 -6.10 -4.79 -0.81
CA HIS A 828 -4.74 -4.22 -0.71
C HIS A 828 -3.94 -4.85 0.45
N ALA A 829 -4.62 -5.17 1.55
CA ALA A 829 -4.02 -5.76 2.75
C ALA A 829 -3.73 -7.27 2.65
N VAL A 830 -4.00 -7.91 1.51
CA VAL A 830 -3.78 -9.34 1.28
C VAL A 830 -2.72 -9.51 0.18
N SER A 831 -1.58 -10.13 0.50
CA SER A 831 -0.56 -10.44 -0.51
C SER A 831 -1.02 -11.54 -1.46
N ALA A 832 -0.36 -11.65 -2.62
CA ALA A 832 -0.61 -12.73 -3.57
C ALA A 832 -0.38 -14.13 -2.96
N TYR A 833 0.59 -14.30 -2.05
CA TYR A 833 0.82 -15.57 -1.35
C TYR A 833 -0.33 -15.91 -0.39
N SER A 834 -0.83 -14.93 0.36
CA SER A 834 -1.98 -15.16 1.25
C SER A 834 -3.27 -15.41 0.47
N MET A 835 -3.47 -14.70 -0.64
CA MET A 835 -4.61 -14.91 -1.54
C MET A 835 -4.68 -16.35 -2.06
N LEU A 836 -3.54 -16.97 -2.40
CA LEU A 836 -3.49 -18.37 -2.87
C LEU A 836 -3.67 -19.42 -1.77
N LYS A 837 -3.63 -19.04 -0.48
CA LYS A 837 -3.99 -19.95 0.62
C LYS A 837 -5.51 -20.11 0.73
N GLU A 838 -6.27 -19.14 0.20
CA GLU A 838 -7.73 -19.12 0.26
C GLU A 838 -8.40 -19.96 -0.83
N LYS A 839 -9.61 -20.45 -0.56
CA LYS A 839 -10.35 -21.29 -1.51
C LYS A 839 -11.21 -20.45 -2.43
N THR A 840 -11.05 -20.68 -3.73
CA THR A 840 -11.86 -20.04 -4.77
C THR A 840 -12.80 -21.05 -5.43
N LYS A 841 -14.05 -20.65 -5.62
CA LYS A 841 -15.04 -21.38 -6.41
C LYS A 841 -15.43 -20.55 -7.62
N VAL A 842 -15.75 -21.21 -8.72
CA VAL A 842 -16.24 -20.56 -9.94
C VAL A 842 -17.58 -21.17 -10.29
N GLU A 843 -18.58 -20.32 -10.50
CA GLU A 843 -19.97 -20.73 -10.77
C GLU A 843 -20.56 -19.86 -11.89
N PRO A 844 -21.54 -20.36 -12.68
CA PRO A 844 -22.29 -19.54 -13.62
C PRO A 844 -23.02 -18.41 -12.89
N ALA A 845 -23.05 -17.23 -13.50
CA ALA A 845 -23.75 -16.08 -12.94
C ALA A 845 -24.58 -15.38 -14.01
N THR A 846 -25.76 -14.93 -13.61
CA THR A 846 -26.64 -14.08 -14.41
C THR A 846 -27.12 -12.93 -13.54
N LYS A 847 -27.01 -11.70 -14.05
CA LYS A 847 -27.48 -10.48 -13.38
C LYS A 847 -28.31 -9.64 -14.35
N ILE A 848 -29.20 -8.82 -13.82
CA ILE A 848 -30.00 -7.87 -14.59
C ILE A 848 -29.45 -6.46 -14.38
N ASP A 849 -29.32 -5.67 -15.45
CA ASP A 849 -28.90 -4.28 -15.33
C ASP A 849 -30.08 -3.33 -15.00
N GLN A 850 -29.80 -2.05 -14.78
CA GLN A 850 -30.81 -1.02 -14.49
C GLN A 850 -31.84 -0.80 -15.59
N LEU A 851 -31.59 -1.28 -16.81
CA LEU A 851 -32.47 -1.18 -17.96
C LEU A 851 -33.23 -2.49 -18.24
N GLY A 852 -33.05 -3.51 -17.39
CA GLY A 852 -33.72 -4.81 -17.52
C GLY A 852 -33.02 -5.78 -18.48
N ASN A 853 -31.79 -5.51 -18.92
CA ASN A 853 -31.04 -6.45 -19.76
C ASN A 853 -30.37 -7.52 -18.91
N GLN A 854 -30.40 -8.75 -19.40
CA GLN A 854 -29.78 -9.90 -18.76
C GLN A 854 -28.33 -10.05 -19.23
N TRP A 855 -27.41 -10.09 -18.28
CA TRP A 855 -25.97 -10.31 -18.48
C TRP A 855 -25.58 -11.64 -17.87
N THR A 856 -24.85 -12.48 -18.63
CA THR A 856 -24.50 -13.85 -18.22
C THR A 856 -23.00 -14.09 -18.33
N GLY A 857 -22.44 -14.87 -17.41
CA GLY A 857 -21.03 -15.22 -17.38
C GLY A 857 -20.71 -16.07 -16.15
N ILE A 858 -19.69 -15.66 -15.40
CA ILE A 858 -19.21 -16.39 -14.22
C ILE A 858 -19.04 -15.48 -13.01
N CYS A 859 -19.13 -16.08 -11.82
CA CYS A 859 -18.74 -15.49 -10.55
C CYS A 859 -17.60 -16.32 -9.95
N LEU A 860 -16.47 -15.67 -9.63
CA LEU A 860 -15.41 -16.25 -8.82
C LEU A 860 -15.61 -15.81 -7.37
N SER A 861 -15.84 -16.76 -6.46
CA SER A 861 -16.01 -16.51 -5.03
C SER A 861 -14.80 -17.02 -4.27
N THR A 862 -13.98 -16.10 -3.75
CA THR A 862 -12.88 -16.42 -2.83
C THR A 862 -13.36 -16.23 -1.39
N SER A 863 -13.34 -17.30 -0.61
CA SER A 863 -13.71 -17.29 0.81
C SER A 863 -12.46 -17.19 1.66
N PHE A 864 -12.37 -16.15 2.49
CA PHE A 864 -11.26 -15.94 3.39
C PHE A 864 -11.50 -16.72 4.68
N THR A 865 -10.73 -17.78 4.89
CA THR A 865 -10.77 -18.62 6.09
C THR A 865 -9.43 -18.75 6.77
N GLU A 866 -8.33 -18.49 6.06
CA GLU A 866 -6.97 -18.58 6.60
C GLU A 866 -6.45 -17.20 7.06
N HIS A 867 -6.80 -16.13 6.33
CA HIS A 867 -6.35 -14.78 6.64
C HIS A 867 -6.99 -14.23 7.93
N GLU A 868 -6.16 -13.88 8.92
CA GLU A 868 -6.61 -13.48 10.27
C GLU A 868 -7.59 -12.28 10.29
N THR A 869 -7.30 -11.23 9.52
CA THR A 869 -8.14 -10.03 9.46
C THR A 869 -9.45 -10.24 8.69
N PHE A 870 -9.39 -10.87 7.52
CA PHE A 870 -10.53 -11.06 6.62
C PHE A 870 -11.27 -12.38 6.83
N ASN A 871 -10.93 -13.18 7.85
CA ASN A 871 -11.63 -14.44 8.15
C ASN A 871 -13.14 -14.22 8.26
N GLY A 872 -13.92 -14.89 7.40
CA GLY A 872 -15.37 -14.75 7.29
C GLY A 872 -15.83 -13.83 6.16
N VAL A 873 -14.94 -13.09 5.51
CA VAL A 873 -15.24 -12.29 4.31
C VAL A 873 -15.22 -13.18 3.07
N ALA A 874 -16.14 -12.94 2.13
CA ALA A 874 -16.05 -13.51 0.78
C ALA A 874 -15.97 -12.40 -0.26
N LEU A 875 -14.97 -12.49 -1.14
CA LEU A 875 -14.83 -11.62 -2.32
C LEU A 875 -15.42 -12.35 -3.52
N ARG A 876 -16.49 -11.79 -4.09
CA ARG A 876 -17.16 -12.31 -5.28
C ARG A 876 -16.88 -11.42 -6.48
N GLN A 877 -16.26 -11.97 -7.51
CA GLN A 877 -15.89 -11.26 -8.71
C GLN A 877 -16.77 -11.73 -9.86
N TYR A 878 -17.60 -10.82 -10.37
CA TYR A 878 -18.51 -11.08 -11.48
C TYR A 878 -17.87 -10.65 -12.78
N ILE A 879 -17.84 -11.56 -13.75
CA ILE A 879 -17.43 -11.29 -15.13
C ILE A 879 -18.58 -11.72 -16.03
N LEU A 880 -19.28 -10.73 -16.57
CA LEU A 880 -20.53 -10.92 -17.28
C LEU A 880 -20.44 -10.35 -18.70
N THR A 881 -21.18 -10.94 -19.63
CA THR A 881 -21.23 -10.48 -21.02
C THR A 881 -22.66 -10.53 -21.58
N LEU A 882 -22.86 -9.89 -22.73
CA LEU A 882 -24.09 -9.92 -23.51
C LEU A 882 -23.95 -10.86 -24.71
N PRO A 883 -25.04 -11.49 -25.18
CA PRO A 883 -24.98 -12.36 -26.35
C PRO A 883 -24.55 -11.64 -27.63
N GLU A 884 -23.54 -12.20 -28.31
CA GLU A 884 -22.94 -11.72 -29.57
C GLU A 884 -22.41 -10.27 -29.53
N VAL A 885 -22.15 -9.72 -28.34
CA VAL A 885 -21.53 -8.40 -28.15
C VAL A 885 -20.15 -8.58 -27.54
N PRO A 886 -19.07 -8.05 -28.12
CA PRO A 886 -17.72 -8.23 -27.58
C PRO A 886 -17.48 -7.26 -26.41
N VAL A 887 -18.28 -7.39 -25.34
CA VAL A 887 -18.29 -6.56 -24.13
C VAL A 887 -18.23 -7.43 -22.89
N LEU A 888 -17.55 -6.95 -21.85
CA LEU A 888 -17.50 -7.53 -20.53
C LEU A 888 -17.81 -6.45 -19.50
N ALA A 889 -18.60 -6.82 -18.49
CA ALA A 889 -18.74 -6.06 -17.27
C ALA A 889 -18.05 -6.84 -16.15
N VAL A 890 -17.09 -6.19 -15.48
CA VAL A 890 -16.30 -6.78 -14.41
C VAL A 890 -16.48 -5.95 -13.15
N TYR A 891 -16.97 -6.57 -12.08
CA TYR A 891 -17.18 -5.91 -10.79
C TYR A 891 -17.05 -6.90 -9.63
N ALA A 892 -16.97 -6.37 -8.42
CA ALA A 892 -16.87 -7.19 -7.21
C ALA A 892 -17.94 -6.86 -6.18
N GLU A 893 -18.42 -7.90 -5.50
CA GLU A 893 -19.20 -7.81 -4.26
C GLU A 893 -18.35 -8.33 -3.10
N ILE A 894 -18.39 -7.63 -1.97
CA ILE A 894 -17.72 -8.00 -0.73
C ILE A 894 -18.82 -8.37 0.25
N HIS A 895 -18.88 -9.66 0.56
CA HIS A 895 -19.84 -10.23 1.50
C HIS A 895 -19.17 -10.27 2.87
N GLN A 896 -19.56 -9.35 3.75
CA GLN A 896 -18.91 -9.12 5.04
C GLN A 896 -19.43 -10.09 6.12
N GLY A 897 -18.85 -11.28 6.22
CA GLY A 897 -19.23 -12.27 7.23
C GLY A 897 -18.31 -12.39 8.44
N ALA A 898 -17.30 -11.52 8.59
CA ALA A 898 -16.29 -11.64 9.66
C ALA A 898 -16.79 -11.22 11.05
N ASN A 899 -18.08 -10.95 11.21
CA ASN A 899 -18.72 -10.47 12.44
C ASN A 899 -18.01 -9.25 13.07
N ARG A 900 -17.39 -8.40 12.24
CA ARG A 900 -16.76 -7.12 12.60
C ARG A 900 -17.06 -6.05 11.54
N THR A 901 -16.90 -4.79 11.90
CA THR A 901 -17.10 -3.65 11.01
C THR A 901 -15.79 -3.28 10.32
N PHE A 902 -15.82 -3.12 9.00
CA PHE A 902 -14.70 -2.60 8.22
C PHE A 902 -14.98 -1.18 7.76
N ALA A 903 -13.97 -0.32 7.80
CA ALA A 903 -14.10 1.08 7.43
C ALA A 903 -12.87 1.55 6.65
N LYS A 904 -13.10 2.12 5.46
CA LYS A 904 -12.06 2.68 4.58
C LYS A 904 -11.01 1.65 4.11
N GLU A 905 -11.44 0.42 3.89
CA GLU A 905 -10.58 -0.62 3.33
C GLU A 905 -10.39 -0.41 1.83
N LYS A 906 -9.23 -0.80 1.28
CA LYS A 906 -8.93 -0.69 -0.15
C LYS A 906 -9.14 -2.02 -0.88
N LEU A 907 -9.81 -1.96 -2.03
CA LEU A 907 -9.94 -3.04 -3.01
C LEU A 907 -9.28 -2.60 -4.31
N LEU A 908 -8.42 -3.45 -4.87
CA LEU A 908 -7.63 -3.16 -6.07
C LEU A 908 -8.18 -3.99 -7.23
N TYR A 909 -8.33 -3.37 -8.40
CA TYR A 909 -8.61 -4.00 -9.68
C TYR A 909 -7.33 -4.04 -10.51
N ASP A 910 -6.90 -5.24 -10.90
CA ASP A 910 -5.71 -5.44 -11.75
C ASP A 910 -6.13 -6.12 -13.05
N SER A 911 -5.66 -5.59 -14.19
CA SER A 911 -5.92 -6.14 -15.52
C SER A 911 -4.65 -6.13 -16.39
N PHE A 912 -4.07 -7.31 -16.63
CA PHE A 912 -2.81 -7.45 -17.37
C PHE A 912 -3.03 -7.82 -18.84
N PHE A 913 -2.42 -7.06 -19.75
CA PHE A 913 -2.62 -7.19 -21.20
C PHE A 913 -1.37 -7.62 -21.95
N ASN A 914 -1.58 -8.42 -23.00
CA ASN A 914 -0.61 -8.67 -24.07
C ASN A 914 -1.37 -9.01 -25.36
N PRO A 915 -1.99 -8.01 -26.01
CA PRO A 915 -2.75 -8.20 -27.25
C PRO A 915 -1.91 -8.63 -28.46
N ALA A 916 -0.57 -8.57 -28.35
CA ALA A 916 0.38 -8.92 -29.41
C ALA A 916 1.15 -10.22 -29.10
N GLU A 917 1.81 -10.80 -30.10
CA GLU A 917 2.77 -11.90 -29.90
C GLU A 917 3.95 -11.46 -29.01
N LYS A 918 4.40 -10.21 -29.17
CA LYS A 918 5.46 -9.59 -28.35
C LYS A 918 4.91 -8.36 -27.64
N LEU A 919 5.18 -8.26 -26.34
CA LEU A 919 4.73 -7.14 -25.50
C LEU A 919 5.14 -5.77 -26.06
N THR A 920 6.32 -5.67 -26.67
CA THR A 920 6.85 -4.45 -27.35
C THR A 920 5.97 -3.90 -28.47
N SER A 921 5.04 -4.71 -28.99
CA SER A 921 4.11 -4.31 -30.06
C SER A 921 2.71 -4.01 -29.52
N SER A 922 2.51 -4.15 -28.21
CA SER A 922 1.29 -3.77 -27.50
C SER A 922 1.37 -2.32 -27.05
N TYR A 923 0.28 -1.60 -27.15
CA TYR A 923 0.22 -0.19 -26.75
C TYR A 923 -1.07 0.13 -26.00
N VAL A 924 -1.02 1.24 -25.27
CA VAL A 924 -2.18 1.95 -24.74
C VAL A 924 -2.31 3.30 -25.43
N ASN A 925 -3.53 3.68 -25.80
CA ASN A 925 -3.86 5.07 -26.09
C ASN A 925 -4.63 5.64 -24.89
N VAL A 926 -4.15 6.77 -24.38
CA VAL A 926 -4.77 7.51 -23.28
C VAL A 926 -5.24 8.86 -23.78
N LYS A 927 -6.25 9.40 -23.10
CA LYS A 927 -6.71 10.76 -23.35
C LYS A 927 -5.92 11.71 -22.45
N SER A 928 -5.11 12.59 -23.04
CA SER A 928 -4.38 13.65 -22.34
C SER A 928 -4.44 14.96 -23.13
N ASP A 929 -4.23 16.09 -22.45
CA ASP A 929 -4.00 17.40 -23.07
C ASP A 929 -2.56 17.52 -23.65
N GLY A 930 -1.72 16.52 -23.39
CA GLY A 930 -0.35 16.40 -23.86
C GLY A 930 -0.25 15.98 -25.33
N ILE A 931 0.98 16.05 -25.85
CA ILE A 931 1.29 15.70 -27.24
C ILE A 931 1.37 14.17 -27.40
N PHE A 932 1.76 13.44 -26.36
CA PHE A 932 1.88 11.99 -26.40
C PHE A 932 0.57 11.32 -25.95
N GLN A 933 -0.03 10.58 -26.88
CA GLN A 933 -1.31 9.90 -26.67
C GLN A 933 -1.21 8.38 -26.79
N ARG A 934 -0.06 7.86 -27.22
CA ARG A 934 0.21 6.42 -27.37
C ARG A 934 1.49 6.06 -26.64
N TYR A 935 1.43 5.02 -25.81
CA TYR A 935 2.53 4.49 -25.04
C TYR A 935 2.66 3.00 -25.31
N TYR A 936 3.87 2.54 -25.61
CA TYR A 936 4.15 1.14 -25.92
C TYR A 936 4.60 0.39 -24.66
N ALA A 937 4.06 -0.80 -24.45
CA ALA A 937 4.52 -1.69 -23.39
C ALA A 937 5.86 -2.33 -23.76
N GLY A 938 6.55 -2.95 -22.81
CA GLY A 938 7.69 -3.82 -23.12
C GLY A 938 8.99 -3.11 -23.48
N VAL A 939 9.07 -1.78 -23.32
CA VAL A 939 10.24 -0.98 -23.70
C VAL A 939 10.85 -0.25 -22.50
N GLU A 940 10.13 0.71 -21.92
CA GLU A 940 10.56 1.51 -20.77
C GLU A 940 9.44 1.56 -19.72
N GLU A 941 9.76 2.07 -18.53
CA GLU A 941 8.79 2.21 -17.45
C GLU A 941 7.86 3.42 -17.71
N TYR A 942 6.55 3.17 -17.64
CA TYR A 942 5.54 4.21 -17.66
C TYR A 942 4.56 3.99 -16.51
N GLU A 943 4.34 5.02 -15.72
CA GLU A 943 3.28 5.09 -14.72
C GLU A 943 2.36 6.26 -15.08
N LEU A 944 1.22 5.93 -15.69
CA LEU A 944 0.21 6.89 -16.13
C LEU A 944 -0.93 6.88 -15.14
N HIS A 945 -1.35 8.06 -14.68
CA HIS A 945 -2.46 8.19 -13.74
C HIS A 945 -3.62 8.99 -14.32
N ASP A 946 -4.77 8.94 -13.63
CA ASP A 946 -6.03 9.58 -14.04
C ASP A 946 -6.45 9.17 -15.45
N THR A 947 -6.46 7.85 -15.67
CA THR A 947 -6.88 7.23 -16.93
C THR A 947 -8.27 6.61 -16.77
N PRO A 948 -9.37 7.40 -16.70
CA PRO A 948 -10.72 6.88 -16.48
C PRO A 948 -11.18 5.94 -17.59
N SER A 949 -10.62 6.10 -18.79
CA SER A 949 -10.74 5.14 -19.87
C SER A 949 -9.47 5.10 -20.72
N VAL A 950 -9.17 3.92 -21.24
CA VAL A 950 -7.98 3.66 -22.08
C VAL A 950 -8.33 2.75 -23.23
N THR A 951 -7.60 2.87 -24.34
CA THR A 951 -7.74 1.98 -25.50
C THR A 951 -6.47 1.19 -25.72
N ILE A 952 -6.55 -0.12 -25.53
CA ILE A 952 -5.47 -1.09 -25.66
C ILE A 952 -5.44 -1.64 -27.09
N GLY A 953 -4.27 -1.75 -27.69
CA GLY A 953 -4.13 -2.32 -29.04
C GLY A 953 -2.77 -2.94 -29.29
N ALA A 954 -2.58 -3.44 -30.51
CA ALA A 954 -1.33 -4.02 -30.97
C ALA A 954 -1.09 -3.67 -32.45
N ASP A 955 0.16 -3.48 -32.86
CA ASP A 955 0.48 -3.09 -34.25
C ASP A 955 0.05 -4.16 -35.29
N GLU A 956 -0.01 -5.42 -34.87
CA GLU A 956 -0.32 -6.58 -35.71
C GLU A 956 -1.83 -6.87 -35.89
N ARG A 957 -2.71 -6.10 -35.24
CA ARG A 957 -4.17 -6.25 -35.38
C ARG A 957 -4.89 -4.91 -35.31
N LYS A 958 -6.00 -4.79 -36.04
CA LYS A 958 -6.78 -3.53 -36.05
C LYS A 958 -7.72 -3.42 -34.86
N GLU A 959 -8.10 -4.56 -34.29
CA GLU A 959 -8.97 -4.67 -33.14
C GLU A 959 -8.31 -4.08 -31.90
N THR A 960 -8.97 -3.09 -31.31
CA THR A 960 -8.60 -2.50 -30.02
C THR A 960 -9.61 -2.90 -28.96
N MET A 961 -9.20 -2.85 -27.70
CA MET A 961 -10.06 -3.03 -26.55
C MET A 961 -10.08 -1.76 -25.72
N THR A 962 -11.27 -1.24 -25.43
CA THR A 962 -11.44 -0.08 -24.56
C THR A 962 -11.80 -0.56 -23.16
N VAL A 963 -11.10 -0.04 -22.15
CA VAL A 963 -11.38 -0.26 -20.71
C VAL A 963 -11.91 1.04 -20.13
N ILE A 964 -13.00 0.97 -19.37
CA ILE A 964 -13.67 2.13 -18.79
C ILE A 964 -13.94 1.84 -17.32
N HIS A 965 -13.31 2.62 -16.44
CA HIS A 965 -13.53 2.52 -15.01
C HIS A 965 -14.79 3.32 -14.60
N PRO A 966 -15.50 2.88 -13.56
CA PRO A 966 -16.68 3.58 -13.05
C PRO A 966 -16.27 4.87 -12.35
N THR A 967 -17.08 5.92 -12.35
CA THR A 967 -16.69 7.22 -11.76
C THR A 967 -16.44 7.17 -10.24
N THR A 968 -16.90 6.13 -9.55
CA THR A 968 -16.73 5.92 -8.11
C THR A 968 -15.34 5.42 -7.69
N ARG A 969 -14.46 5.04 -8.63
CA ARG A 969 -13.06 4.70 -8.31
C ARG A 969 -12.34 5.88 -7.64
N LYS A 970 -11.40 5.54 -6.75
CA LYS A 970 -10.46 6.49 -6.11
C LYS A 970 -9.27 6.82 -7.01
N MET A 971 -8.80 5.84 -7.75
CA MET A 971 -7.70 5.98 -8.71
C MET A 971 -7.98 5.09 -9.91
N ALA A 972 -7.50 5.49 -11.07
CA ALA A 972 -7.28 4.62 -12.22
C ALA A 972 -5.93 4.96 -12.84
N GLY A 973 -5.20 3.93 -13.28
CA GLY A 973 -3.87 4.09 -13.84
C GLY A 973 -3.51 3.02 -14.87
N VAL A 974 -2.41 3.28 -15.57
CA VAL A 974 -1.74 2.33 -16.45
C VAL A 974 -0.29 2.27 -16.05
N TYR A 975 0.17 1.07 -15.71
CA TYR A 975 1.57 0.80 -15.42
C TYR A 975 2.15 -0.12 -16.49
N MET A 976 3.30 0.25 -17.06
CA MET A 976 3.97 -0.49 -18.13
C MET A 976 5.45 -0.57 -17.83
N ASN A 977 6.08 -1.71 -18.14
CA ASN A 977 7.53 -1.83 -18.14
C ASN A 977 7.96 -2.90 -19.17
N PRO A 978 9.25 -3.30 -19.25
CA PRO A 978 9.72 -4.33 -20.16
C PRO A 978 9.00 -5.69 -20.08
N GLU A 979 8.37 -6.02 -18.95
CA GLU A 979 7.81 -7.36 -18.68
C GLU A 979 6.28 -7.39 -18.57
N VAL A 980 5.63 -6.27 -18.22
CA VAL A 980 4.19 -6.18 -17.95
C VAL A 980 3.52 -4.95 -18.57
N PHE A 981 2.21 -5.07 -18.78
CA PHE A 981 1.30 -3.99 -19.14
C PHE A 981 0.03 -4.17 -18.31
N LEU A 982 -0.14 -3.31 -17.31
CA LEU A 982 -1.20 -3.30 -16.31
C LEU A 982 -2.11 -2.10 -16.51
N VAL A 983 -3.43 -2.32 -16.49
CA VAL A 983 -4.42 -1.28 -16.24
C VAL A 983 -5.05 -1.58 -14.88
N GLU A 984 -5.09 -0.58 -14.01
CA GLU A 984 -5.48 -0.74 -12.62
C GLU A 984 -6.48 0.32 -12.14
N ALA A 985 -7.22 -0.01 -11.08
CA ALA A 985 -8.06 0.94 -10.37
C ALA A 985 -8.21 0.59 -8.88
N ASP A 986 -8.33 1.64 -8.07
CA ASP A 986 -8.50 1.53 -6.61
C ASP A 986 -9.92 1.89 -6.20
N TYR A 987 -10.45 1.15 -5.25
CA TYR A 987 -11.75 1.36 -4.63
C TYR A 987 -11.62 1.39 -3.11
N GLU A 988 -12.45 2.21 -2.46
CA GLU A 988 -12.59 2.25 -1.01
C GLU A 988 -13.94 1.65 -0.62
N TRP A 989 -13.95 0.78 0.39
CA TRP A 989 -15.20 0.18 0.90
C TRP A 989 -15.28 0.21 2.42
N THR A 990 -16.52 0.19 2.90
CA THR A 990 -16.92 0.18 4.30
C THR A 990 -18.17 -0.69 4.40
N ALA A 991 -18.22 -1.57 5.39
CA ALA A 991 -19.38 -2.44 5.63
C ALA A 991 -19.45 -2.85 7.10
N ALA A 992 -20.65 -2.82 7.68
CA ALA A 992 -20.92 -3.43 8.96
C ALA A 992 -20.98 -4.97 8.84
N ALA A 993 -20.93 -5.65 9.99
CA ALA A 993 -21.06 -7.09 10.04
C ALA A 993 -22.37 -7.58 9.38
N GLY A 994 -22.26 -8.55 8.47
CA GLY A 994 -23.38 -9.13 7.73
C GLY A 994 -23.81 -8.35 6.48
N GLU A 995 -23.26 -7.15 6.24
CA GLU A 995 -23.59 -6.36 5.06
C GLU A 995 -22.90 -6.89 3.80
N THR A 996 -23.45 -6.55 2.64
CA THR A 996 -22.79 -6.74 1.35
C THR A 996 -22.61 -5.38 0.71
N THR A 997 -21.40 -5.11 0.24
CA THR A 997 -21.09 -3.90 -0.53
C THR A 997 -20.57 -4.31 -1.91
N ALA A 998 -20.79 -3.47 -2.91
CA ALA A 998 -20.37 -3.74 -4.28
C ALA A 998 -19.63 -2.52 -4.83
N VAL A 999 -18.63 -2.78 -5.66
CA VAL A 999 -18.03 -1.74 -6.49
C VAL A 999 -18.76 -1.68 -7.82
N ASP A 1000 -18.84 -0.48 -8.40
CA ASP A 1000 -19.41 -0.30 -9.72
C ASP A 1000 -18.56 -1.03 -10.79
N PRO A 1001 -19.18 -1.44 -11.92
CA PRO A 1001 -18.50 -2.23 -12.92
C PRO A 1001 -17.49 -1.44 -13.76
N THR A 1002 -16.32 -2.04 -13.95
CA THR A 1002 -15.40 -1.70 -15.04
C THR A 1002 -15.89 -2.39 -16.32
N ILE A 1003 -16.06 -1.62 -17.39
CA ILE A 1003 -16.55 -2.11 -18.69
C ILE A 1003 -15.40 -2.24 -19.67
N LEU A 1004 -15.29 -3.39 -20.32
CA LEU A 1004 -14.32 -3.68 -21.37
C LEU A 1004 -15.06 -4.02 -22.65
N PHE A 1005 -14.65 -3.49 -23.81
CA PHE A 1005 -15.22 -3.92 -25.09
C PHE A 1005 -14.25 -3.82 -26.25
N PHE A 1006 -14.43 -4.65 -27.28
CA PHE A 1006 -13.65 -4.59 -28.52
C PHE A 1006 -14.29 -3.69 -29.58
N GLY A 1007 -13.47 -2.91 -30.28
CA GLY A 1007 -13.87 -2.01 -31.37
C GLY A 1007 -12.73 -1.68 -32.34
N GLU A 1008 -12.96 -0.74 -33.27
CA GLU A 1008 -11.95 -0.24 -34.24
C GLU A 1008 -11.49 1.19 -33.92
N GLU A 1009 -11.80 1.70 -32.73
CA GLU A 1009 -11.52 3.09 -32.37
C GLU A 1009 -10.12 3.26 -31.80
N THR A 1010 -9.49 4.38 -32.14
CA THR A 1010 -8.10 4.65 -31.76
C THR A 1010 -7.96 5.55 -30.54
N GLN A 1011 -9.03 6.21 -30.07
CA GLN A 1011 -8.98 7.09 -28.89
C GLN A 1011 -10.20 6.96 -27.98
N PRO A 1012 -10.03 7.08 -26.65
CA PRO A 1012 -11.16 7.05 -25.71
C PRO A 1012 -11.98 8.35 -25.82
N PRO A 1013 -13.31 8.28 -26.04
CA PRO A 1013 -14.16 9.48 -26.01
C PRO A 1013 -14.32 10.07 -24.61
N THR A 1014 -14.64 11.37 -24.55
CA THR A 1014 -14.77 12.13 -23.29
C THR A 1014 -15.94 11.69 -22.40
N HIS A 1015 -17.02 11.20 -23.01
CA HIS A 1015 -18.23 10.79 -22.31
C HIS A 1015 -18.64 9.41 -22.79
N HIS A 1016 -18.84 8.50 -21.85
CA HIS A 1016 -19.26 7.14 -22.11
C HIS A 1016 -20.65 6.89 -21.51
N PRO A 1017 -21.57 6.23 -22.23
CA PRO A 1017 -22.87 5.83 -21.67
C PRO A 1017 -22.74 4.76 -20.57
N PHE A 1018 -21.55 4.18 -20.40
CA PHE A 1018 -21.27 3.04 -19.53
C PHE A 1018 -21.10 3.38 -18.04
N HIS A 1019 -20.95 4.65 -17.66
CA HIS A 1019 -20.63 5.07 -16.27
C HIS A 1019 -21.75 4.85 -15.24
N ASN A 1020 -22.90 4.32 -15.64
CA ASN A 1020 -24.08 4.15 -14.77
C ASN A 1020 -24.67 2.73 -14.83
N ILE A 1021 -23.91 1.74 -15.31
CA ILE A 1021 -24.38 0.34 -15.29
C ILE A 1021 -24.33 -0.17 -13.86
N THR A 1022 -25.47 -0.65 -13.37
CA THR A 1022 -25.60 -1.28 -12.05
C THR A 1022 -26.31 -2.61 -12.19
N PHE A 1023 -25.97 -3.59 -11.37
CA PHE A 1023 -26.47 -4.96 -11.47
C PHE A 1023 -27.30 -5.38 -10.26
N TRP A 1024 -28.32 -6.20 -10.49
CA TRP A 1024 -29.19 -6.80 -9.46
C TRP A 1024 -29.40 -8.29 -9.72
N ASP A 1025 -29.79 -9.03 -8.69
CA ASP A 1025 -30.27 -10.40 -8.84
C ASP A 1025 -31.67 -10.43 -9.47
N GLU A 1026 -31.98 -11.49 -10.21
CA GLU A 1026 -33.30 -11.67 -10.82
C GLU A 1026 -34.42 -11.55 -9.77
N GLY A 1027 -35.31 -10.56 -9.95
CA GLY A 1027 -36.46 -10.33 -9.06
C GLY A 1027 -36.21 -9.39 -7.88
N THR A 1028 -35.00 -8.85 -7.71
CA THR A 1028 -34.63 -7.90 -6.61
C THR A 1028 -34.52 -6.44 -7.05
N GLY A 1029 -35.01 -6.11 -8.25
CA GLY A 1029 -34.85 -4.79 -8.88
C GLY A 1029 -35.31 -3.61 -8.00
N PRO A 1030 -34.90 -2.38 -8.34
CA PRO A 1030 -35.00 -1.23 -7.46
C PRO A 1030 -36.44 -0.99 -7.01
N SER A 1031 -36.75 -1.36 -5.77
CA SER A 1031 -37.92 -0.84 -5.07
C SER A 1031 -37.72 0.67 -5.00
N SER A 1032 -38.57 1.40 -5.72
CA SER A 1032 -38.61 2.86 -5.79
C SER A 1032 -38.27 3.51 -4.45
N HIS A 1033 -37.06 4.07 -4.34
CA HIS A 1033 -36.69 5.04 -3.31
C HIS A 1033 -37.05 6.44 -3.77
#